data_AF-A0A952PEU2-F1
#
_entry.id   AF-A0A952PEU2-F1
#
_cell.length_a   1.000
_cell.length_b   1.000
_cell.length_c   1.000
_cell.angle_alpha   90.00
_cell.angle_beta   90.00
_cell.angle_gamma   90.00
#
_symmetry.space_group_name_H-M   'P 1'
#
loop_
_entity.id
_entity.type
_entity.pdbx_description
1 polymer ?
#
loop_
_entity_poly.entity_id
_entity_poly.type
_entity_poly.pdbx_seq_one_letter_code
_entity_poly.pdbx_strand_id
1 'polypeptide(L)'
;MKRANPPVLHWGRTLGFALILFLIFWAGYEVFHLGDGSGFWVGRFSLKWAATAGLIWLALATLAALVYIFLFNTLQKTEIEAKLLALRSKLARHTRWALLLALQVLFAWFLFYSPWGALFVGLGIRLVLFACVIAASAWLLGEGPRLLDWASVLLAGLVTGAALVLGVAFVKVSNFPFALHWSEGNRLWDYSLAFGAERYRHSGPIFAWIDEVRQTLWGLPFLIPNVSIAWVRFWGALLITLPYVLLGWVAFRPARNGRAQWLLAGLWSLVFLNQGPVYTPLVLAAILVALARRKPLWLALPLVYLAGDYAGMSRFSWRFAPAIYTVILTFGDAGLARGKLTWRDWLRASLLGLAAAWSKGLPVLQGIVIGLLAALSPAASPGGEAPSSLGTATTVETLEGLQQVTQLQPYIWGRLLPNPVYGPGIVLGLAAATLPLIGLLVWLARRGGWQTVLWQRIATLLGLGALLVVGLIASAKIGGGADLHNMDMFLVGLLLLAALAWEGGLAGRLEPLLARPSTVRWLLAAMVFLPALLPLTSGKPLELPEAERTQFVLERIQDQVACARQHGDVLLMDQRQLLTFGQLGDLPLIVDYEKKFVMDKALEGDGAYFEAFERDLASGRFALIVSERQAILYKEAEMEDTLGDGMAEENNAWVKWVTVPLLQHYQSISDYRDLGVEIFLPKDRSFECP
;
A
#
# COMPACT_ATOMS: atom_id res chain seq x y z
N MET A 1 66.83 15.59 7.81
CA MET A 1 65.47 15.90 7.28
C MET A 1 64.48 14.86 7.81
N LYS A 2 63.35 15.26 8.41
CA LYS A 2 62.21 14.35 8.60
C LYS A 2 61.39 14.35 7.29
N ARG A 3 61.02 13.19 6.75
CA ARG A 3 60.06 13.12 5.64
C ARG A 3 58.71 13.64 6.16
N ALA A 4 58.13 14.62 5.48
CA ALA A 4 56.74 14.98 5.72
C ALA A 4 55.86 13.81 5.28
N ASN A 5 54.89 13.41 6.12
CA ASN A 5 53.85 12.50 5.66
C ASN A 5 53.03 13.23 4.57
N PRO A 6 52.69 12.58 3.44
CA PRO A 6 51.81 13.18 2.46
C PRO A 6 50.44 13.49 3.09
N PRO A 7 49.73 14.52 2.63
CA PRO A 7 48.40 14.84 3.14
C PRO A 7 47.48 13.63 2.95
N VAL A 8 46.83 13.19 4.02
CA VAL A 8 45.85 12.09 3.96
C VAL A 8 44.59 12.62 3.29
N LEU A 9 44.52 12.49 1.96
CA LEU A 9 43.45 13.07 1.14
C LEU A 9 42.07 12.73 1.72
N HIS A 10 41.28 13.76 2.01
CA HIS A 10 39.97 13.66 2.64
C HIS A 10 38.88 13.21 1.65
N TRP A 11 39.19 12.29 0.72
CA TRP A 11 38.31 11.84 -0.38
C TRP A 11 36.87 11.60 0.05
N GLY A 12 36.63 10.90 1.16
CA GLY A 12 35.28 10.63 1.67
C GLY A 12 34.51 11.88 2.14
N ARG A 13 35.19 12.92 2.66
CA ARG A 13 34.55 14.21 2.98
C ARG A 13 34.31 15.04 1.72
N THR A 14 35.26 15.06 0.80
CA THR A 14 35.15 15.79 -0.48
C THR A 14 34.04 15.22 -1.36
N LEU A 15 33.95 13.89 -1.47
CA LEU A 15 32.87 13.20 -2.19
C LEU A 15 31.52 13.41 -1.50
N GLY A 16 31.45 13.28 -0.16
CA GLY A 16 30.23 13.57 0.59
C GLY A 16 29.76 15.02 0.42
N PHE A 17 30.68 15.98 0.39
CA PHE A 17 30.38 17.39 0.12
C PHE A 17 29.87 17.59 -1.30
N ALA A 18 30.52 17.00 -2.31
CA ALA A 18 30.11 17.10 -3.71
C ALA A 18 28.71 16.52 -3.96
N LEU A 19 28.37 15.39 -3.33
CA LEU A 19 27.03 14.78 -3.41
C LEU A 19 25.95 15.66 -2.75
N ILE A 20 26.26 16.29 -1.60
CA ILE A 20 25.32 17.21 -0.94
C ILE A 20 25.18 18.51 -1.74
N LEU A 21 26.26 19.06 -2.29
CA LEU A 21 26.20 20.23 -3.18
C LEU A 21 25.39 19.94 -4.45
N PHE A 22 25.55 18.77 -5.07
CA PHE A 22 24.75 18.35 -6.21
C PHE A 22 23.25 18.31 -5.86
N LEU A 23 22.89 17.74 -4.71
CA LEU A 23 21.50 17.69 -4.26
C LEU A 23 20.92 19.09 -3.97
N ILE A 24 21.71 19.97 -3.35
CA ILE A 24 21.33 21.38 -3.09
C ILE A 24 21.16 22.16 -4.40
N PHE A 25 22.06 21.95 -5.37
CA PHE A 25 21.97 22.56 -6.70
C PHE A 25 20.75 22.06 -7.47
N TRP A 26 20.47 20.76 -7.45
CA TRP A 26 19.29 20.17 -8.07
C TRP A 26 17.98 20.71 -7.47
N ALA A 27 17.90 20.81 -6.13
CA ALA A 27 16.77 21.47 -5.46
C ALA A 27 16.58 22.93 -5.90
N GLY A 28 17.67 23.69 -6.05
CA GLY A 28 17.63 25.06 -6.55
C GLY A 28 17.21 25.16 -8.02
N TYR A 29 17.67 24.21 -8.86
CA TYR A 29 17.30 24.09 -10.27
C TYR A 29 15.81 23.79 -10.46
N GLU A 30 15.25 22.86 -9.69
CA GLU A 30 13.80 22.60 -9.67
C GLU A 30 13.00 23.86 -9.30
N VAL A 31 13.43 24.59 -8.27
CA VAL A 31 12.78 25.83 -7.80
C VAL A 31 12.94 26.98 -8.79
N PHE A 32 14.05 27.04 -9.54
CA PHE A 32 14.23 27.98 -10.65
C PHE A 32 13.21 27.70 -11.77
N HIS A 33 13.09 26.44 -12.20
CA HIS A 33 12.16 26.06 -13.28
C HIS A 33 10.69 26.20 -12.91
N LEU A 34 10.32 26.12 -11.63
CA LEU A 34 8.97 26.43 -11.16
C LEU A 34 8.60 27.94 -11.25
N GLY A 35 9.59 28.84 -11.25
CA GLY A 35 9.38 30.29 -11.32
C GLY A 35 9.69 30.93 -12.68
N ASP A 36 10.41 30.22 -13.55
CA ASP A 36 10.75 30.66 -14.91
C ASP A 36 9.50 30.81 -15.80
N GLY A 37 9.45 31.86 -16.59
CA GLY A 37 8.28 32.24 -17.39
C GLY A 37 7.12 32.87 -16.61
N SER A 38 7.20 33.00 -15.29
CA SER A 38 6.09 33.52 -14.46
C SER A 38 5.85 35.03 -14.57
N GLY A 39 6.72 35.79 -15.24
CA GLY A 39 6.57 37.24 -15.46
C GLY A 39 7.86 37.88 -15.99
N PHE A 40 7.94 39.21 -15.92
CA PHE A 40 9.09 39.97 -16.46
C PHE A 40 9.61 41.05 -15.50
N TRP A 41 9.55 40.81 -14.18
CA TRP A 41 10.05 41.76 -13.17
C TRP A 41 11.58 41.70 -13.02
N VAL A 42 12.14 40.48 -12.97
CA VAL A 42 13.58 40.22 -13.09
C VAL A 42 13.76 39.03 -14.02
N GLY A 43 14.38 39.24 -15.18
CA GLY A 43 14.47 38.21 -16.22
C GLY A 43 13.09 37.69 -16.64
N ARG A 44 12.85 36.39 -16.46
CA ARG A 44 11.56 35.72 -16.73
C ARG A 44 10.76 35.40 -15.45
N PHE A 45 11.02 36.11 -14.35
CA PHE A 45 10.33 35.91 -13.07
C PHE A 45 9.39 37.09 -12.76
N SER A 46 8.20 36.78 -12.26
CA SER A 46 7.35 37.77 -11.55
C SER A 46 7.97 38.16 -10.20
N LEU A 47 7.57 39.30 -9.61
CA LEU A 47 8.04 39.73 -8.28
C LEU A 47 7.83 38.65 -7.20
N LYS A 48 6.65 38.00 -7.19
CA LYS A 48 6.33 36.92 -6.26
C LYS A 48 7.32 35.76 -6.38
N TRP A 49 7.61 35.32 -7.60
CA TRP A 49 8.52 34.20 -7.85
C TRP A 49 9.99 34.57 -7.68
N ALA A 50 10.41 35.78 -8.06
CA ALA A 50 11.76 36.27 -7.81
C ALA A 50 12.08 36.33 -6.30
N ALA A 51 11.13 36.83 -5.48
CA ALA A 51 11.27 36.83 -4.03
C ALA A 51 11.26 35.40 -3.45
N THR A 52 10.33 34.54 -3.90
CA THR A 52 10.21 33.15 -3.41
C THR A 52 11.47 32.33 -3.75
N ALA A 53 11.90 32.35 -5.00
CA ALA A 53 13.11 31.67 -5.43
C ALA A 53 14.36 32.26 -4.77
N GLY A 54 14.47 33.59 -4.63
CA GLY A 54 15.59 34.24 -3.94
C GLY A 54 15.73 33.83 -2.48
N LEU A 55 14.62 33.74 -1.74
CA LEU A 55 14.62 33.25 -0.35
C LEU A 55 15.02 31.77 -0.26
N ILE A 56 14.55 30.92 -1.18
CA ILE A 56 14.90 29.50 -1.21
C ILE A 56 16.38 29.31 -1.59
N TRP A 57 16.89 30.02 -2.61
CA TRP A 57 18.30 29.99 -2.98
C TRP A 57 19.21 30.50 -1.86
N LEU A 58 18.80 31.53 -1.10
CA LEU A 58 19.51 31.99 0.09
C LEU A 58 19.56 30.91 1.19
N ALA A 59 18.45 30.20 1.41
CA ALA A 59 18.41 29.08 2.36
C ALA A 59 19.27 27.89 1.91
N LEU A 60 19.25 27.55 0.62
CA LEU A 60 20.07 26.50 0.00
C LEU A 60 21.58 26.85 0.06
N ALA A 61 21.95 28.10 -0.22
CA ALA A 61 23.32 28.58 -0.09
C ALA A 61 23.80 28.59 1.38
N THR A 62 22.92 28.96 2.32
CA THR A 62 23.19 28.89 3.76
C THR A 62 23.40 27.44 4.22
N LEU A 63 22.58 26.50 3.72
CA LEU A 63 22.74 25.07 3.98
C LEU A 63 24.08 24.54 3.43
N ALA A 64 24.46 24.91 2.21
CA ALA A 64 25.75 24.54 1.61
C ALA A 64 26.94 25.07 2.43
N ALA A 65 26.88 26.32 2.89
CA ALA A 65 27.89 26.92 3.77
C ALA A 65 28.00 26.21 5.12
N LEU A 66 26.86 25.86 5.75
CA LEU A 66 26.84 25.07 6.98
C LEU A 66 27.45 23.67 6.77
N VAL A 67 27.10 22.97 5.70
CA VAL A 67 27.68 21.65 5.39
C VAL A 67 29.20 21.75 5.18
N TYR A 68 29.68 22.78 4.48
CA TYR A 68 31.11 23.06 4.33
C TYR A 68 31.81 23.25 5.70
N ILE A 69 31.24 24.09 6.57
CA ILE A 69 31.77 24.32 7.93
C ILE A 69 31.84 23.00 8.71
N PHE A 70 30.77 22.20 8.72
CA PHE A 70 30.70 20.94 9.47
C PHE A 70 31.65 19.83 8.96
N LEU A 71 32.09 19.90 7.70
CA LEU A 71 33.02 18.95 7.08
C LEU A 71 34.49 19.41 7.13
N PHE A 72 34.76 20.73 7.03
CA PHE A 72 36.11 21.25 6.83
C PHE A 72 36.58 22.28 7.88
N ASN A 73 35.70 23.12 8.44
CA ASN A 73 36.10 24.13 9.44
C ASN A 73 35.82 23.67 10.87
N THR A 74 36.77 22.93 11.45
CA THR A 74 36.67 22.37 12.81
C THR A 74 36.38 23.42 13.89
N LEU A 75 36.97 24.63 13.81
CA LEU A 75 36.81 25.67 14.82
C LEU A 75 35.37 26.22 14.86
N GLN A 76 34.91 26.75 13.72
CA GLN A 76 33.53 27.25 13.58
C GLN A 76 32.50 26.16 13.85
N LYS A 77 32.77 24.92 13.42
CA LYS A 77 31.96 23.75 13.77
C LYS A 77 31.83 23.60 15.29
N THR A 78 32.94 23.56 16.04
CA THR A 78 32.85 23.35 17.50
C THR A 78 32.09 24.48 18.22
N GLU A 79 32.18 25.71 17.73
CA GLU A 79 31.42 26.85 18.26
C GLU A 79 29.90 26.71 17.98
N ILE A 80 29.53 26.33 16.75
CA ILE A 80 28.14 26.11 16.35
C ILE A 80 27.54 24.89 17.08
N GLU A 81 28.28 23.78 17.16
CA GLU A 81 27.88 22.60 17.93
C GLU A 81 27.65 22.95 19.41
N ALA A 82 28.57 23.70 20.04
CA ALA A 82 28.40 24.15 21.42
C ALA A 82 27.15 25.02 21.62
N LYS A 83 26.90 26.01 20.74
CA LYS A 83 25.71 26.86 20.80
C LYS A 83 24.40 26.06 20.65
N LEU A 84 24.34 25.14 19.69
CA LEU A 84 23.16 24.30 19.45
C LEU A 84 22.95 23.24 20.55
N LEU A 85 24.02 22.73 21.17
CA LEU A 85 23.93 21.85 22.33
C LEU A 85 23.45 22.61 23.58
N ALA A 86 23.95 23.84 23.80
CA ALA A 86 23.49 24.72 24.88
C ALA A 86 22.04 25.20 24.70
N LEU A 87 21.56 25.31 23.45
CA LEU A 87 20.13 25.51 23.18
C LEU A 87 19.34 24.23 23.52
N ARG A 88 19.81 23.05 23.12
CA ARG A 88 19.14 21.77 23.41
C ARG A 88 19.03 21.47 24.89
N SER A 89 20.03 21.80 25.70
CA SER A 89 20.01 21.58 27.15
C SER A 89 19.09 22.53 27.92
N LYS A 90 18.76 23.71 27.34
CA LYS A 90 17.73 24.62 27.89
C LYS A 90 16.31 24.15 27.61
N LEU A 91 16.08 23.31 26.60
CA LEU A 91 14.76 22.78 26.25
C LEU A 91 14.44 21.53 27.09
N ALA A 92 13.39 21.63 27.92
CA ALA A 92 12.91 20.49 28.68
C ALA A 92 12.47 19.33 27.75
N ARG A 93 12.59 18.08 28.23
CA ARG A 93 12.31 16.88 27.41
C ARG A 93 10.89 16.89 26.81
N HIS A 94 9.88 17.35 27.56
CA HIS A 94 8.52 17.48 27.04
C HIS A 94 8.39 18.54 25.93
N THR A 95 9.07 19.69 26.07
CA THR A 95 9.13 20.74 25.03
C THR A 95 9.77 20.21 23.76
N ARG A 96 10.84 19.41 23.87
CA ARG A 96 11.51 18.76 22.73
C ARG A 96 10.59 17.78 21.99
N TRP A 97 9.79 16.99 22.71
CA TRP A 97 8.78 16.11 22.10
C TRP A 97 7.63 16.89 21.44
N ALA A 98 7.17 17.99 22.06
CA ALA A 98 6.15 18.86 21.46
C ALA A 98 6.65 19.53 20.18
N LEU A 99 7.88 20.05 20.17
CA LEU A 99 8.54 20.61 18.98
C LEU A 99 8.77 19.55 17.90
N LEU A 100 9.11 18.30 18.28
CA LEU A 100 9.27 17.20 17.33
C LEU A 100 7.93 16.84 16.66
N LEU A 101 6.84 16.76 17.44
CA LEU A 101 5.49 16.52 16.92
C LEU A 101 5.05 17.66 16.01
N ALA A 102 5.22 18.92 16.43
CA ALA A 102 4.91 20.09 15.62
C ALA A 102 5.70 20.11 14.30
N LEU A 103 6.98 19.71 14.31
CA LEU A 103 7.81 19.57 13.12
C LEU A 103 7.29 18.48 12.17
N GLN A 104 6.89 17.30 12.67
CA GLN A 104 6.31 16.26 11.81
C GLN A 104 4.96 16.69 11.22
N VAL A 105 4.10 17.28 12.05
CA VAL A 105 2.78 17.76 11.64
C VAL A 105 2.90 18.88 10.61
N LEU A 106 3.83 19.82 10.79
CA LEU A 106 4.09 20.89 9.82
C LEU A 106 4.66 20.35 8.50
N PHE A 107 5.57 19.37 8.56
CA PHE A 107 6.14 18.74 7.36
C PHE A 107 5.09 17.94 6.57
N ALA A 108 4.25 17.16 7.26
CA ALA A 108 3.12 16.48 6.64
C ALA A 108 2.08 17.48 6.10
N TRP A 109 1.73 18.52 6.87
CA TRP A 109 0.82 19.58 6.41
C TRP A 109 1.33 20.28 5.15
N PHE A 110 2.62 20.61 5.10
CA PHE A 110 3.24 21.24 3.93
C PHE A 110 3.07 20.40 2.65
N LEU A 111 3.32 19.08 2.73
CA LEU A 111 3.26 18.16 1.59
C LEU A 111 1.84 17.72 1.21
N PHE A 112 0.96 17.50 2.19
CA PHE A 112 -0.35 16.84 2.00
C PHE A 112 -1.56 17.77 2.18
N TYR A 113 -1.40 18.98 2.74
CA TYR A 113 -2.53 19.86 3.08
C TYR A 113 -2.28 21.34 2.76
N SER A 114 -1.18 21.66 2.07
CA SER A 114 -0.87 23.03 1.63
C SER A 114 -0.64 23.07 0.11
N PRO A 115 -1.02 24.16 -0.60
CA PRO A 115 -0.78 24.29 -2.04
C PRO A 115 0.70 24.17 -2.43
N TRP A 116 1.63 24.46 -1.51
CA TRP A 116 3.06 24.31 -1.72
C TRP A 116 3.48 22.84 -1.92
N GLY A 117 2.72 21.87 -1.39
CA GLY A 117 2.97 20.45 -1.60
C GLY A 117 2.70 20.00 -3.05
N ALA A 118 1.68 20.58 -3.70
CA ALA A 118 1.38 20.38 -5.12
C ALA A 118 2.38 21.12 -6.03
N LEU A 119 2.97 22.22 -5.56
CA LEU A 119 3.92 23.03 -6.32
C LEU A 119 5.34 22.45 -6.27
N PHE A 120 5.85 22.13 -5.09
CA PHE A 120 7.19 21.58 -4.89
C PHE A 120 7.19 20.05 -4.98
N VAL A 121 6.79 19.51 -6.13
CA VAL A 121 6.82 18.06 -6.43
C VAL A 121 8.21 17.49 -6.75
N GLY A 122 9.19 18.37 -6.98
CA GLY A 122 10.57 18.01 -7.34
C GLY A 122 11.26 17.09 -6.30
N LEU A 123 12.01 16.12 -6.80
CA LEU A 123 12.70 15.13 -5.98
C LEU A 123 13.90 15.74 -5.23
N GLY A 124 14.63 16.67 -5.86
CA GLY A 124 15.74 17.38 -5.23
C GLY A 124 15.28 18.19 -4.02
N ILE A 125 14.29 19.07 -4.19
CA ILE A 125 13.77 19.94 -3.13
C ILE A 125 13.12 19.14 -1.99
N ARG A 126 12.41 18.05 -2.32
CA ARG A 126 11.81 17.15 -1.31
C ARG A 126 12.85 16.38 -0.52
N LEU A 127 13.92 15.89 -1.15
CA LEU A 127 15.03 15.23 -0.46
C LEU A 127 15.80 16.21 0.44
N VAL A 128 16.03 17.46 0.02
CA VAL A 128 16.64 18.50 0.88
C VAL A 128 15.74 18.78 2.09
N LEU A 129 14.43 18.98 1.88
CA LEU A 129 13.49 19.24 2.97
C LEU A 129 13.42 18.07 3.96
N PHE A 130 13.34 16.83 3.45
CA PHE A 130 13.36 15.61 4.25
C PHE A 130 14.66 15.48 5.08
N ALA A 131 15.82 15.74 4.47
CA ALA A 131 17.10 15.73 5.18
C ALA A 131 17.18 16.80 6.29
N CYS A 132 16.65 18.01 6.04
CA CYS A 132 16.55 19.07 7.04
C CYS A 132 15.61 18.70 8.19
N VAL A 133 14.44 18.12 7.90
CA VAL A 133 13.49 17.63 8.91
C VAL A 133 14.11 16.51 9.75
N ILE A 134 14.82 15.55 9.13
CA ILE A 134 15.56 14.51 9.84
C ILE A 134 16.65 15.10 10.73
N ALA A 135 17.43 16.06 10.25
CA ALA A 135 18.50 16.70 11.04
C ALA A 135 17.95 17.45 12.26
N ALA A 136 16.90 18.25 12.08
CA ALA A 136 16.24 18.96 13.17
C ALA A 136 15.57 17.99 14.18
N SER A 137 14.93 16.93 13.68
CA SER A 137 14.32 15.88 14.50
C SER A 137 15.38 15.11 15.30
N ALA A 138 16.50 14.75 14.68
CA ALA A 138 17.60 14.05 15.34
C ALA A 138 18.29 14.93 16.38
N TRP A 139 18.40 16.24 16.14
CA TRP A 139 18.84 17.20 17.15
C TRP A 139 17.86 17.25 18.33
N LEU A 140 16.55 17.34 18.08
CA LEU A 140 15.50 17.31 19.13
C LEU A 140 15.45 15.99 19.91
N LEU A 141 15.90 14.88 19.32
CA LEU A 141 15.92 13.55 19.95
C LEU A 141 17.21 13.25 20.73
N GLY A 142 18.37 13.76 20.31
CA GLY A 142 19.66 13.43 20.90
C GLY A 142 19.80 13.78 22.39
N GLU A 143 20.27 12.85 23.22
CA GLU A 143 20.52 13.07 24.66
C GLU A 143 22.02 13.16 25.01
N GLY A 144 22.91 12.77 24.08
CA GLY A 144 24.36 12.81 24.28
C GLY A 144 25.05 14.15 23.96
N PRO A 145 26.39 14.20 24.10
CA PRO A 145 27.20 15.40 23.83
C PRO A 145 27.48 15.67 22.34
N ARG A 146 26.90 14.86 21.43
CA ARG A 146 27.00 15.05 19.97
C ARG A 146 25.76 15.77 19.46
N LEU A 147 25.93 16.68 18.50
CA LEU A 147 24.81 17.38 17.87
C LEU A 147 23.83 16.37 17.24
N LEU A 148 24.38 15.49 16.40
CA LEU A 148 23.69 14.39 15.71
C LEU A 148 24.42 13.07 15.99
N ASP A 149 23.68 12.01 16.30
CA ASP A 149 24.19 10.65 16.51
C ASP A 149 23.40 9.61 15.70
N TRP A 150 23.89 8.37 15.65
CA TRP A 150 23.36 7.30 14.79
C TRP A 150 22.17 6.52 15.36
N ALA A 151 21.76 6.74 16.62
CA ALA A 151 20.46 6.32 17.09
C ALA A 151 19.42 7.41 16.78
N SER A 152 19.73 8.66 17.10
CA SER A 152 18.82 9.80 16.89
C SER A 152 18.50 10.08 15.42
N VAL A 153 19.46 9.91 14.51
CA VAL A 153 19.23 10.06 13.05
C VAL A 153 18.32 8.95 12.48
N LEU A 154 18.41 7.72 12.98
CA LEU A 154 17.52 6.63 12.54
C LEU A 154 16.14 6.71 13.18
N LEU A 155 16.05 7.10 14.46
CA LEU A 155 14.77 7.37 15.12
C LEU A 155 14.04 8.56 14.45
N ALA A 156 14.77 9.63 14.10
CA ALA A 156 14.23 10.74 13.31
C ALA A 156 13.73 10.27 11.94
N GLY A 157 14.55 9.54 11.18
CA GLY A 157 14.17 8.97 9.89
C GLY A 157 12.90 8.13 9.95
N LEU A 158 12.77 7.30 10.98
CA LEU A 158 11.60 6.44 11.15
C LEU A 158 10.35 7.22 11.58
N VAL A 159 10.48 8.20 12.48
CA VAL A 159 9.37 9.07 12.91
C VAL A 159 8.87 9.91 11.73
N THR A 160 9.77 10.46 10.91
CA THR A 160 9.41 11.21 9.70
C THR A 160 8.84 10.30 8.60
N GLY A 161 9.38 9.10 8.42
CA GLY A 161 8.80 8.09 7.52
C GLY A 161 7.37 7.68 7.93
N ALA A 162 7.13 7.50 9.22
CA ALA A 162 5.79 7.23 9.74
C ALA A 162 4.83 8.42 9.55
N ALA A 163 5.29 9.65 9.75
CA ALA A 163 4.51 10.86 9.48
C ALA A 163 4.14 11.00 7.99
N LEU A 164 5.05 10.64 7.08
CA LEU A 164 4.77 10.60 5.62
C LEU A 164 3.75 9.53 5.25
N VAL A 165 3.87 8.31 5.80
CA VAL A 165 2.90 7.23 5.58
C VAL A 165 1.51 7.60 6.10
N LEU A 166 1.43 8.17 7.30
CA LEU A 166 0.17 8.67 7.86
C LEU A 166 -0.40 9.81 7.00
N GLY A 167 0.44 10.72 6.48
CA GLY A 167 0.02 11.75 5.53
C GLY A 167 -0.67 11.17 4.28
N VAL A 168 -0.05 10.18 3.62
CA VAL A 168 -0.64 9.48 2.45
C VAL A 168 -1.97 8.79 2.79
N ALA A 169 -2.11 8.21 3.98
CA ALA A 169 -3.35 7.55 4.39
C ALA A 169 -4.47 8.55 4.73
N PHE A 170 -4.17 9.60 5.50
CA PHE A 170 -5.17 10.52 6.04
C PHE A 170 -5.49 11.73 5.14
N VAL A 171 -4.69 12.03 4.10
CA VAL A 171 -5.02 13.10 3.13
C VAL A 171 -6.32 12.85 2.37
N LYS A 172 -6.74 11.58 2.24
CA LYS A 172 -7.99 11.17 1.60
C LYS A 172 -9.24 11.36 2.48
N VAL A 173 -9.10 11.72 3.75
CA VAL A 173 -10.24 11.81 4.69
C VAL A 173 -11.03 13.10 4.43
N SER A 174 -12.07 13.00 3.61
CA SER A 174 -12.93 14.11 3.21
C SER A 174 -14.41 13.69 3.10
N ASN A 175 -15.33 14.64 3.25
CA ASN A 175 -16.77 14.46 2.99
C ASN A 175 -17.14 14.64 1.50
N PHE A 176 -16.16 14.62 0.59
CA PHE A 176 -16.40 14.78 -0.85
C PHE A 176 -17.33 13.66 -1.38
N PRO A 177 -18.44 13.98 -2.07
CA PRO A 177 -19.50 13.01 -2.36
C PRO A 177 -19.10 11.95 -3.39
N PHE A 178 -18.26 12.31 -4.38
CA PHE A 178 -17.85 11.42 -5.46
C PHE A 178 -16.64 10.55 -5.08
N ALA A 179 -16.35 9.54 -5.90
CA ALA A 179 -15.22 8.64 -5.72
C ALA A 179 -13.86 9.35 -5.91
N LEU A 180 -12.90 9.12 -5.02
CA LEU A 180 -11.52 9.67 -5.10
C LEU A 180 -10.59 8.85 -6.01
N HIS A 181 -11.02 7.66 -6.43
CA HIS A 181 -10.32 6.80 -7.39
C HIS A 181 -11.27 5.77 -7.99
N TRP A 182 -10.87 5.16 -9.11
CA TRP A 182 -11.66 4.30 -10.00
C TRP A 182 -12.74 3.42 -9.34
N SER A 183 -12.42 2.70 -8.25
CA SER A 183 -13.38 1.81 -7.56
C SER A 183 -13.77 2.26 -6.14
N GLU A 184 -13.53 3.50 -5.72
CA GLU A 184 -13.80 3.90 -4.33
C GLU A 184 -15.31 3.92 -4.02
N GLY A 185 -16.11 4.52 -4.92
CA GLY A 185 -17.54 4.68 -4.73
C GLY A 185 -18.27 3.34 -4.55
N ASN A 186 -18.02 2.41 -5.48
CA ASN A 186 -18.54 1.05 -5.43
C ASN A 186 -18.04 0.28 -4.20
N ARG A 187 -16.81 0.54 -3.69
CA ARG A 187 -16.33 -0.07 -2.43
C ARG A 187 -17.05 0.48 -1.20
N LEU A 188 -17.29 1.80 -1.13
CA LEU A 188 -18.07 2.40 -0.04
C LEU A 188 -19.51 1.84 -0.01
N TRP A 189 -20.08 1.53 -1.17
CA TRP A 189 -21.32 0.78 -1.31
C TRP A 189 -21.19 -0.69 -0.86
N ASP A 190 -20.20 -1.45 -1.35
CA ASP A 190 -19.95 -2.85 -0.95
C ASP A 190 -19.94 -3.00 0.58
N TYR A 191 -19.12 -2.17 1.25
CA TYR A 191 -18.88 -2.19 2.69
C TYR A 191 -20.13 -1.95 3.52
N SER A 192 -21.08 -1.15 3.01
CA SER A 192 -22.28 -0.79 3.77
C SER A 192 -23.19 -1.98 4.02
N LEU A 193 -23.32 -2.90 3.06
CA LEU A 193 -24.40 -3.90 3.03
C LEU A 193 -24.38 -4.84 4.23
N ALA A 194 -23.20 -5.13 4.80
CA ALA A 194 -23.06 -5.98 5.99
C ALA A 194 -23.75 -5.41 7.25
N PHE A 195 -23.84 -4.07 7.37
CA PHE A 195 -24.40 -3.37 8.54
C PHE A 195 -25.25 -2.15 8.13
N GLY A 196 -25.85 -2.22 6.94
CA GLY A 196 -26.41 -1.05 6.27
C GLY A 196 -27.23 -1.35 5.01
N ALA A 197 -27.69 -2.58 4.82
CA ALA A 197 -28.54 -2.95 3.68
C ALA A 197 -29.89 -2.21 3.69
N GLU A 198 -30.38 -1.78 4.85
CA GLU A 198 -31.63 -1.00 5.01
C GLU A 198 -31.56 0.41 4.41
N ARG A 199 -30.36 0.88 4.03
CA ARG A 199 -30.16 2.14 3.29
C ARG A 199 -30.58 2.02 1.81
N TYR A 200 -30.89 0.83 1.31
CA TYR A 200 -31.27 0.59 -0.09
C TYR A 200 -32.70 0.11 -0.23
N ARG A 201 -33.41 0.69 -1.20
CA ARG A 201 -34.73 0.21 -1.61
C ARG A 201 -34.57 -0.87 -2.66
N HIS A 202 -34.53 -2.12 -2.21
CA HIS A 202 -34.42 -3.32 -3.04
C HIS A 202 -35.22 -4.48 -2.44
N SER A 203 -35.81 -5.32 -3.30
CA SER A 203 -36.64 -6.46 -2.89
C SER A 203 -35.91 -7.79 -3.05
N GLY A 204 -34.99 -8.10 -2.14
CA GLY A 204 -34.23 -9.35 -2.18
C GLY A 204 -32.84 -9.24 -1.52
N PRO A 205 -32.02 -10.30 -1.61
CA PRO A 205 -30.62 -10.25 -1.21
C PRO A 205 -29.82 -9.39 -2.20
N ILE A 206 -29.08 -8.40 -1.69
CA ILE A 206 -28.22 -7.54 -2.51
C ILE A 206 -26.86 -8.24 -2.68
N PHE A 207 -26.49 -8.55 -3.92
CA PHE A 207 -25.15 -9.04 -4.27
C PHE A 207 -24.11 -7.90 -4.23
N ALA A 208 -22.88 -8.21 -3.82
CA ALA A 208 -21.75 -7.28 -3.82
C ALA A 208 -20.47 -7.99 -4.27
N TRP A 209 -19.66 -7.34 -5.10
CA TRP A 209 -18.42 -7.91 -5.61
C TRP A 209 -17.24 -7.66 -4.64
N ILE A 210 -17.29 -8.33 -3.48
CA ILE A 210 -16.27 -8.29 -2.43
C ILE A 210 -16.32 -9.56 -1.54
N ASP A 211 -15.25 -9.86 -0.81
CA ASP A 211 -15.27 -10.88 0.26
C ASP A 211 -15.94 -10.37 1.55
N GLU A 212 -16.73 -11.24 2.21
CA GLU A 212 -17.44 -10.99 3.47
C GLU A 212 -16.54 -10.41 4.58
N VAL A 213 -15.26 -10.82 4.61
CA VAL A 213 -14.30 -10.38 5.62
C VAL A 213 -13.91 -8.91 5.44
N ARG A 214 -13.64 -8.46 4.21
CA ARG A 214 -13.46 -7.03 3.93
C ARG A 214 -14.76 -6.26 4.07
N GLN A 215 -15.88 -6.84 3.64
CA GLN A 215 -17.19 -6.23 3.73
C GLN A 215 -17.55 -5.86 5.18
N THR A 216 -17.46 -6.83 6.09
CA THR A 216 -17.70 -6.62 7.53
C THR A 216 -16.65 -5.69 8.14
N LEU A 217 -15.35 -5.89 7.87
CA LEU A 217 -14.29 -5.11 8.52
C LEU A 217 -14.32 -3.62 8.16
N TRP A 218 -14.51 -3.27 6.88
CA TRP A 218 -14.68 -1.87 6.46
C TRP A 218 -16.11 -1.36 6.71
N GLY A 219 -17.10 -2.26 6.83
CA GLY A 219 -18.51 -1.93 7.07
C GLY A 219 -18.84 -1.48 8.49
N LEU A 220 -17.98 -1.76 9.48
CA LEU A 220 -18.20 -1.41 10.90
C LEU A 220 -18.71 0.03 11.18
N PRO A 221 -18.31 1.10 10.45
CA PRO A 221 -18.86 2.44 10.66
C PRO A 221 -20.36 2.57 10.35
N PHE A 222 -20.93 1.71 9.51
CA PHE A 222 -22.36 1.75 9.16
C PHE A 222 -23.29 1.28 10.29
N LEU A 223 -22.74 0.64 11.33
CA LEU A 223 -23.41 0.46 12.63
C LEU A 223 -23.74 1.79 13.32
N ILE A 224 -23.12 2.90 12.92
CA ILE A 224 -23.44 4.25 13.39
C ILE A 224 -24.53 4.83 12.46
N PRO A 225 -25.72 5.20 12.98
CA PRO A 225 -26.74 5.89 12.20
C PRO A 225 -26.19 7.19 11.61
N ASN A 226 -26.51 7.47 10.35
CA ASN A 226 -26.11 8.69 9.62
C ASN A 226 -24.57 8.94 9.60
N VAL A 227 -23.76 7.88 9.59
CA VAL A 227 -22.30 7.97 9.41
C VAL A 227 -21.94 8.75 8.12
N SER A 228 -20.95 9.65 8.21
CA SER A 228 -20.53 10.46 7.06
C SER A 228 -19.43 9.80 6.23
N ILE A 229 -19.27 10.25 4.98
CA ILE A 229 -18.22 9.78 4.06
C ILE A 229 -16.82 9.96 4.68
N ALA A 230 -16.55 11.09 5.34
CA ALA A 230 -15.27 11.29 6.04
C ALA A 230 -15.04 10.27 7.16
N TRP A 231 -16.08 9.83 7.89
CA TRP A 231 -15.92 8.80 8.93
C TRP A 231 -15.59 7.42 8.33
N VAL A 232 -16.21 7.04 7.21
CA VAL A 232 -15.88 5.78 6.52
C VAL A 232 -14.48 5.83 5.91
N ARG A 233 -14.08 6.96 5.31
CA ARG A 233 -12.71 7.17 4.80
C ARG A 233 -11.67 7.21 5.93
N PHE A 234 -11.98 7.81 7.08
CA PHE A 234 -11.15 7.80 8.30
C PHE A 234 -10.97 6.38 8.85
N TRP A 235 -12.04 5.58 8.89
CA TRP A 235 -11.95 4.16 9.25
C TRP A 235 -11.07 3.37 8.27
N GLY A 236 -11.22 3.61 6.96
CA GLY A 236 -10.35 3.04 5.94
C GLY A 236 -8.86 3.40 6.16
N ALA A 237 -8.55 4.66 6.46
CA ALA A 237 -7.20 5.13 6.78
C ALA A 237 -6.62 4.48 8.05
N LEU A 238 -7.45 4.23 9.08
CA LEU A 238 -7.05 3.47 10.26
C LEU A 238 -6.76 2.00 9.94
N LEU A 239 -7.63 1.33 9.18
CA LEU A 239 -7.48 -0.09 8.84
C LEU A 239 -6.19 -0.39 8.05
N ILE A 240 -5.74 0.54 7.20
CA ILE A 240 -4.49 0.39 6.43
C ILE A 240 -3.23 0.89 7.15
N THR A 241 -3.33 1.35 8.41
CA THR A 241 -2.17 1.87 9.16
C THR A 241 -2.02 1.27 10.56
N LEU A 242 -3.05 1.36 11.41
CA LEU A 242 -2.99 0.93 12.80
C LEU A 242 -2.68 -0.58 12.95
N PRO A 243 -3.26 -1.50 12.16
CA PRO A 243 -2.93 -2.93 12.22
C PRO A 243 -1.46 -3.25 11.95
N TYR A 244 -0.76 -2.48 11.10
CA TYR A 244 0.69 -2.68 10.90
C TYR A 244 1.48 -2.36 12.18
N VAL A 245 1.09 -1.28 12.89
CA VAL A 245 1.66 -0.88 14.19
C VAL A 245 1.40 -1.96 15.25
N LEU A 246 0.16 -2.48 15.31
CA LEU A 246 -0.24 -3.54 16.23
C LEU A 246 0.53 -4.84 15.97
N LEU A 247 0.72 -5.25 14.71
CA LEU A 247 1.55 -6.41 14.37
C LEU A 247 3.00 -6.22 14.85
N GLY A 248 3.57 -5.04 14.68
CA GLY A 248 4.89 -4.71 15.23
C GLY A 248 4.97 -4.88 16.74
N TRP A 249 3.98 -4.34 17.48
CA TRP A 249 3.90 -4.44 18.94
C TRP A 249 3.66 -5.87 19.46
N VAL A 250 2.95 -6.72 18.70
CA VAL A 250 2.69 -8.11 19.07
C VAL A 250 3.88 -9.03 18.73
N ALA A 251 4.50 -8.85 17.56
CA ALA A 251 5.58 -9.70 17.09
C ALA A 251 6.91 -9.41 17.80
N PHE A 252 7.29 -8.14 17.96
CA PHE A 252 8.58 -7.73 18.51
C PHE A 252 8.51 -7.52 20.03
N ARG A 253 9.12 -8.43 20.78
CA ARG A 253 9.26 -8.30 22.24
C ARG A 253 10.43 -7.36 22.57
N PRO A 254 10.22 -6.28 23.34
CA PRO A 254 11.32 -5.39 23.73
C PRO A 254 12.28 -6.09 24.70
N ALA A 255 13.54 -5.65 24.74
CA ALA A 255 14.46 -6.03 25.80
C ALA A 255 13.94 -5.53 27.17
N ARG A 256 14.49 -6.07 28.28
CA ARG A 256 14.11 -5.65 29.64
C ARG A 256 14.25 -4.12 29.78
N ASN A 257 13.17 -3.46 30.21
CA ASN A 257 12.99 -2.00 30.31
C ASN A 257 12.94 -1.22 28.97
N GLY A 258 13.04 -1.87 27.82
CA GLY A 258 13.11 -1.25 26.48
C GLY A 258 11.80 -0.68 25.92
N ARG A 259 11.04 0.13 26.68
CA ARG A 259 9.75 0.70 26.20
C ARG A 259 9.86 1.45 24.86
N ALA A 260 10.95 2.17 24.64
CA ALA A 260 11.22 2.85 23.37
C ALA A 260 11.41 1.87 22.19
N GLN A 261 11.96 0.67 22.42
CA GLN A 261 12.11 -0.36 21.40
C GLN A 261 10.76 -0.90 20.92
N TRP A 262 9.77 -0.95 21.81
CA TRP A 262 8.42 -1.39 21.48
C TRP A 262 7.72 -0.37 20.57
N LEU A 263 7.79 0.93 20.90
CA LEU A 263 7.31 2.01 20.03
C LEU A 263 8.01 1.96 18.66
N LEU A 264 9.34 1.84 18.64
CA LEU A 264 10.15 1.68 17.42
C LEU A 264 9.68 0.51 16.55
N ALA A 265 9.38 -0.64 17.13
CA ALA A 265 8.94 -1.82 16.36
C ALA A 265 7.58 -1.61 15.68
N GLY A 266 6.63 -0.96 16.36
CA GLY A 266 5.34 -0.59 15.75
C GLY A 266 5.49 0.41 14.61
N LEU A 267 6.27 1.48 14.81
CA LEU A 267 6.56 2.46 13.76
C LEU A 267 7.30 1.82 12.58
N TRP A 268 8.32 0.98 12.82
CA TRP A 268 9.05 0.31 11.75
C TRP A 268 8.15 -0.66 10.97
N SER A 269 7.25 -1.36 11.65
CA SER A 269 6.29 -2.27 10.99
C SER A 269 5.30 -1.51 10.10
N LEU A 270 4.84 -0.32 10.53
CA LEU A 270 4.03 0.58 9.71
C LEU A 270 4.76 0.99 8.43
N VAL A 271 5.96 1.58 8.51
CA VAL A 271 6.65 2.09 7.32
C VAL A 271 7.15 0.95 6.43
N PHE A 272 7.59 -0.18 7.00
CA PHE A 272 8.05 -1.36 6.23
C PHE A 272 6.93 -2.02 5.43
N LEU A 273 5.76 -2.27 6.04
CA LEU A 273 4.63 -2.91 5.34
C LEU A 273 3.94 -1.97 4.35
N ASN A 274 3.96 -0.65 4.56
CA ASN A 274 3.40 0.30 3.61
C ASN A 274 4.16 0.39 2.27
N GLN A 275 5.26 -0.34 2.08
CA GLN A 275 5.97 -0.44 0.80
C GLN A 275 5.25 -1.32 -0.24
N GLY A 276 4.39 -2.24 0.20
CA GLY A 276 3.52 -3.04 -0.65
C GLY A 276 2.19 -3.23 0.08
N PRO A 277 1.09 -2.57 -0.36
CA PRO A 277 -0.06 -2.31 0.50
C PRO A 277 -0.76 -3.59 0.95
N VAL A 278 -0.43 -4.04 2.16
CA VAL A 278 -0.90 -5.29 2.76
C VAL A 278 -2.33 -5.11 3.26
N TYR A 279 -3.28 -5.76 2.59
CA TYR A 279 -4.68 -5.74 3.04
C TYR A 279 -4.82 -6.22 4.49
N THR A 280 -5.60 -5.45 5.26
CA THR A 280 -5.77 -5.60 6.71
C THR A 280 -6.10 -7.01 7.20
N PRO A 281 -6.95 -7.83 6.53
CA PRO A 281 -7.29 -9.16 7.03
C PRO A 281 -6.09 -10.11 7.17
N LEU A 282 -5.12 -10.04 6.25
CA LEU A 282 -3.87 -10.81 6.36
C LEU A 282 -3.01 -10.35 7.56
N VAL A 283 -3.01 -9.05 7.85
CA VAL A 283 -2.29 -8.48 9.01
C VAL A 283 -2.95 -8.92 10.32
N LEU A 284 -4.29 -8.92 10.40
CA LEU A 284 -5.03 -9.43 11.54
C LEU A 284 -4.79 -10.94 11.75
N ALA A 285 -4.78 -11.73 10.69
CA ALA A 285 -4.38 -13.14 10.75
C ALA A 285 -2.92 -13.31 11.24
N ALA A 286 -1.99 -12.49 10.77
CA ALA A 286 -0.61 -12.50 11.26
C ALA A 286 -0.49 -12.07 12.74
N ILE A 287 -1.33 -11.16 13.21
CA ILE A 287 -1.44 -10.79 14.64
C ILE A 287 -1.92 -12.01 15.46
N LEU A 288 -2.95 -12.74 15.02
CA LEU A 288 -3.42 -13.95 15.69
C LEU A 288 -2.32 -15.04 15.77
N VAL A 289 -1.59 -15.26 14.67
CA VAL A 289 -0.43 -16.16 14.66
C VAL A 289 0.69 -15.70 15.61
N ALA A 290 0.99 -14.39 15.66
CA ALA A 290 1.98 -13.83 16.56
C ALA A 290 1.51 -13.85 18.04
N LEU A 291 0.21 -13.77 18.31
CA LEU A 291 -0.38 -13.96 19.65
C LEU A 291 -0.33 -15.42 20.13
N ALA A 292 -0.48 -16.39 19.22
CA ALA A 292 -0.34 -17.83 19.52
C ALA A 292 1.10 -18.24 19.88
N ARG A 293 2.09 -17.42 19.52
CA ARG A 293 3.53 -17.67 19.70
C ARG A 293 3.91 -17.88 21.18
N ARG A 294 4.47 -19.06 21.47
CA ARG A 294 4.80 -19.59 22.83
C ARG A 294 3.60 -19.77 23.78
N LYS A 295 2.35 -19.78 23.30
CA LYS A 295 1.17 -20.12 24.11
C LYS A 295 1.03 -21.65 24.30
N PRO A 296 0.34 -22.13 25.36
CA PRO A 296 -0.02 -23.54 25.48
C PRO A 296 -0.89 -23.98 24.29
N LEU A 297 -0.86 -25.28 23.94
CA LEU A 297 -1.51 -25.79 22.72
C LEU A 297 -3.01 -25.47 22.66
N TRP A 298 -3.74 -25.58 23.78
CA TRP A 298 -5.18 -25.30 23.85
C TRP A 298 -5.56 -23.86 23.47
N LEU A 299 -4.64 -22.90 23.63
CA LEU A 299 -4.83 -21.50 23.23
C LEU A 299 -4.21 -21.21 21.87
N ALA A 300 -3.09 -21.86 21.53
CA ALA A 300 -2.43 -21.70 20.25
C ALA A 300 -3.25 -22.29 19.08
N LEU A 301 -3.88 -23.45 19.26
CA LEU A 301 -4.64 -24.14 18.21
C LEU A 301 -5.84 -23.30 17.71
N PRO A 302 -6.75 -22.78 18.56
CA PRO A 302 -7.84 -21.91 18.10
C PRO A 302 -7.34 -20.62 17.43
N LEU A 303 -6.29 -19.98 17.98
CA LEU A 303 -5.76 -18.73 17.43
C LEU A 303 -5.19 -18.90 16.01
N VAL A 304 -4.44 -19.97 15.75
CA VAL A 304 -3.89 -20.21 14.40
C VAL A 304 -4.94 -20.77 13.43
N TYR A 305 -5.92 -21.53 13.92
CA TYR A 305 -7.09 -21.93 13.13
C TYR A 305 -7.88 -20.71 12.64
N LEU A 306 -8.24 -19.80 13.56
CA LEU A 306 -8.96 -18.57 13.22
C LEU A 306 -8.15 -17.69 12.27
N ALA A 307 -6.82 -17.63 12.42
CA ALA A 307 -5.95 -16.92 11.48
C ALA A 307 -6.03 -17.52 10.06
N GLY A 308 -5.96 -18.85 9.95
CA GLY A 308 -6.07 -19.60 8.69
C GLY A 308 -7.40 -19.40 7.99
N ASP A 309 -8.49 -19.55 8.75
CA ASP A 309 -9.85 -19.39 8.27
C ASP A 309 -10.14 -17.95 7.80
N TYR A 310 -9.85 -16.95 8.64
CA TYR A 310 -10.07 -15.54 8.34
C TYR A 310 -9.27 -15.04 7.13
N ALA A 311 -8.00 -15.46 7.00
CA ALA A 311 -7.21 -15.16 5.81
C ALA A 311 -7.76 -15.86 4.56
N GLY A 312 -8.13 -17.14 4.67
CA GLY A 312 -8.60 -17.96 3.56
C GLY A 312 -10.01 -17.63 3.06
N MET A 313 -10.85 -17.03 3.91
CA MET A 313 -12.13 -16.40 3.51
C MET A 313 -11.91 -15.09 2.74
N SER A 314 -10.92 -14.29 3.12
CA SER A 314 -10.73 -12.95 2.52
C SER A 314 -9.93 -12.94 1.21
N ARG A 315 -9.05 -13.93 0.98
CA ARG A 315 -8.37 -14.10 -0.32
C ARG A 315 -7.88 -15.53 -0.51
N PHE A 316 -8.14 -16.09 -1.69
CA PHE A 316 -7.69 -17.45 -2.05
C PHE A 316 -6.16 -17.65 -1.88
N SER A 317 -5.34 -16.68 -2.33
CA SER A 317 -3.88 -16.78 -2.23
C SER A 317 -3.37 -16.87 -0.78
N TRP A 318 -4.09 -16.32 0.21
CA TRP A 318 -3.65 -16.28 1.60
C TRP A 318 -3.93 -17.57 2.39
N ARG A 319 -4.64 -18.54 1.82
CA ARG A 319 -5.07 -19.80 2.48
C ARG A 319 -3.94 -20.62 3.11
N PHE A 320 -2.69 -20.38 2.72
CA PHE A 320 -1.50 -21.05 3.28
C PHE A 320 -0.60 -20.16 4.15
N ALA A 321 -0.76 -18.84 4.11
CA ALA A 321 0.18 -17.92 4.75
C ALA A 321 0.20 -18.06 6.29
N PRO A 322 -0.94 -18.11 7.02
CA PRO A 322 -0.96 -18.33 8.46
C PRO A 322 -0.29 -19.64 8.89
N ALA A 323 -0.41 -20.71 8.10
CA ALA A 323 0.25 -21.99 8.36
C ALA A 323 1.78 -21.88 8.20
N ILE A 324 2.24 -21.26 7.10
CA ILE A 324 3.67 -21.03 6.85
C ILE A 324 4.29 -20.15 7.95
N TYR A 325 3.63 -19.05 8.33
CA TYR A 325 4.05 -18.20 9.45
C TYR A 325 4.15 -18.98 10.76
N THR A 326 3.13 -19.79 11.06
CA THR A 326 3.03 -20.60 12.29
C THR A 326 4.17 -21.61 12.38
N VAL A 327 4.51 -22.29 11.30
CA VAL A 327 5.64 -23.23 11.23
C VAL A 327 6.99 -22.50 11.40
N ILE A 328 7.19 -21.38 10.71
CA ILE A 328 8.42 -20.57 10.83
C ILE A 328 8.62 -20.07 12.27
N LEU A 329 7.59 -19.50 12.89
CA LEU A 329 7.67 -19.01 14.27
C LEU A 329 7.85 -20.15 15.29
N THR A 330 7.19 -21.29 15.09
CA THR A 330 7.30 -22.44 16.01
C THR A 330 8.68 -23.08 15.97
N PHE A 331 9.28 -23.25 14.78
CA PHE A 331 10.67 -23.71 14.70
C PHE A 331 11.67 -22.63 15.14
N GLY A 332 11.39 -21.34 14.90
CA GLY A 332 12.23 -20.23 15.36
C GLY A 332 12.34 -20.14 16.89
N ASP A 333 11.29 -20.54 17.62
CA ASP A 333 11.24 -20.57 19.09
C ASP A 333 11.63 -21.93 19.71
N ALA A 334 12.06 -22.91 18.90
CA ALA A 334 12.29 -24.28 19.33
C ALA A 334 13.42 -24.45 20.38
N GLY A 335 13.19 -25.33 21.36
CA GLY A 335 14.13 -25.59 22.46
C GLY A 335 15.26 -26.55 22.06
N LEU A 336 16.33 -26.02 21.45
CA LEU A 336 17.40 -26.83 20.84
C LEU A 336 18.14 -27.76 21.83
N ALA A 337 17.76 -29.04 21.87
CA ALA A 337 18.46 -30.06 22.64
C ALA A 337 19.73 -30.53 21.89
N ARG A 338 20.91 -30.37 22.51
CA ARG A 338 22.22 -30.70 21.88
C ARG A 338 22.40 -30.08 20.48
N GLY A 339 21.86 -28.88 20.25
CA GLY A 339 21.90 -28.19 18.95
C GLY A 339 20.99 -28.77 17.87
N LYS A 340 19.96 -29.55 18.23
CA LYS A 340 18.96 -30.13 17.31
C LYS A 340 17.53 -29.81 17.77
N LEU A 341 16.59 -29.77 16.82
CA LEU A 341 15.15 -29.76 17.13
C LEU A 341 14.76 -31.07 17.82
N THR A 342 13.85 -31.01 18.79
CA THR A 342 13.28 -32.19 19.45
C THR A 342 12.02 -32.68 18.73
N TRP A 343 11.62 -33.93 18.97
CA TRP A 343 10.32 -34.45 18.51
C TRP A 343 9.13 -33.58 18.97
N ARG A 344 9.23 -32.93 20.14
CA ARG A 344 8.18 -32.02 20.64
C ARG A 344 8.05 -30.75 19.78
N ASP A 345 9.17 -30.24 19.25
CA ASP A 345 9.15 -29.08 18.35
C ASP A 345 8.53 -29.44 17.00
N TRP A 346 8.90 -30.60 16.43
CA TRP A 346 8.30 -31.14 15.21
C TRP A 346 6.79 -31.37 15.37
N LEU A 347 6.38 -32.10 16.41
CA LEU A 347 4.97 -32.37 16.69
C LEU A 347 4.17 -31.07 16.89
N ARG A 348 4.72 -30.09 17.63
CA ARG A 348 4.08 -28.79 17.83
C ARG A 348 3.94 -28.01 16.51
N ALA A 349 5.01 -27.95 15.70
CA ALA A 349 4.98 -27.25 14.41
C ALA A 349 3.97 -27.90 13.44
N SER A 350 3.93 -29.24 13.39
CA SER A 350 2.96 -29.99 12.58
C SER A 350 1.52 -29.75 13.04
N LEU A 351 1.22 -29.89 14.33
CA LEU A 351 -0.15 -29.68 14.85
C LEU A 351 -0.66 -28.26 14.62
N LEU A 352 0.17 -27.25 14.89
CA LEU A 352 -0.22 -25.84 14.70
C LEU A 352 -0.27 -25.46 13.21
N GLY A 353 0.64 -25.96 12.38
CA GLY A 353 0.61 -25.75 10.93
C GLY A 353 -0.60 -26.39 10.26
N LEU A 354 -0.97 -27.62 10.65
CA LEU A 354 -2.18 -28.29 10.18
C LEU A 354 -3.45 -27.57 10.64
N ALA A 355 -3.54 -27.16 11.91
CA ALA A 355 -4.68 -26.39 12.40
C ALA A 355 -4.85 -25.06 11.65
N ALA A 356 -3.75 -24.37 11.33
CA ALA A 356 -3.75 -23.14 10.55
C ALA A 356 -4.07 -23.33 9.06
N ALA A 357 -3.89 -24.54 8.51
CA ALA A 357 -4.31 -24.88 7.16
C ALA A 357 -5.76 -25.42 7.10
N TRP A 358 -6.30 -25.91 8.23
CA TRP A 358 -7.43 -26.84 8.27
C TRP A 358 -8.67 -26.39 7.49
N SER A 359 -9.18 -25.18 7.73
CA SER A 359 -10.46 -24.74 7.16
C SER A 359 -10.39 -24.53 5.64
N LYS A 360 -9.38 -23.80 5.13
CA LYS A 360 -9.36 -23.30 3.75
C LYS A 360 -8.15 -23.73 2.92
N GLY A 361 -7.05 -24.16 3.55
CA GLY A 361 -5.83 -24.62 2.88
C GLY A 361 -5.78 -26.13 2.68
N LEU A 362 -6.26 -26.92 3.65
CA LEU A 362 -6.29 -28.38 3.57
C LEU A 362 -7.19 -28.91 2.44
N PRO A 363 -8.39 -28.36 2.17
CA PRO A 363 -9.19 -28.76 1.01
C PRO A 363 -8.47 -28.54 -0.32
N VAL A 364 -7.77 -27.40 -0.48
CA VAL A 364 -6.99 -27.08 -1.68
C VAL A 364 -5.81 -28.04 -1.85
N LEU A 365 -5.11 -28.40 -0.76
CA LEU A 365 -4.05 -29.43 -0.81
C LEU A 365 -4.61 -30.82 -1.17
N GLN A 366 -5.79 -31.18 -0.66
CA GLN A 366 -6.46 -32.42 -1.01
C GLN A 366 -6.86 -32.45 -2.49
N GLY A 367 -7.45 -31.38 -3.02
CA GLY A 367 -7.80 -31.26 -4.44
C GLY A 367 -6.59 -31.31 -5.37
N ILE A 368 -5.47 -30.67 -5.01
CA ILE A 368 -4.21 -30.75 -5.76
C ILE A 368 -3.66 -32.19 -5.73
N VAL A 369 -3.62 -32.85 -4.57
CA VAL A 369 -3.12 -34.23 -4.46
C VAL A 369 -4.01 -35.22 -5.21
N ILE A 370 -5.34 -35.09 -5.13
CA ILE A 370 -6.30 -35.92 -5.88
C ILE A 370 -6.12 -35.72 -7.38
N GLY A 371 -6.01 -34.47 -7.85
CA GLY A 371 -5.77 -34.17 -9.27
C GLY A 371 -4.45 -34.73 -9.79
N LEU A 372 -3.37 -34.65 -9.00
CA LEU A 372 -2.08 -35.27 -9.35
C LEU A 372 -2.15 -36.80 -9.39
N LEU A 373 -2.87 -37.45 -8.46
CA LEU A 373 -3.07 -38.90 -8.47
C LEU A 373 -3.95 -39.36 -9.64
N ALA A 374 -4.95 -38.58 -10.02
CA ALA A 374 -5.78 -38.82 -11.20
C ALA A 374 -4.94 -38.71 -12.50
N ALA A 375 -4.13 -37.65 -12.63
CA ALA A 375 -3.24 -37.45 -13.79
C ALA A 375 -2.15 -38.53 -13.93
N LEU A 376 -1.80 -39.22 -12.83
CA LEU A 376 -0.87 -40.35 -12.83
C LEU A 376 -1.55 -41.73 -13.00
N SER A 377 -2.89 -41.77 -13.10
CA SER A 377 -3.65 -43.02 -13.20
C SER A 377 -3.86 -43.46 -14.66
N PRO A 378 -3.43 -44.67 -15.08
CA PRO A 378 -3.50 -45.12 -16.47
C PRO A 378 -4.92 -45.40 -17.01
N ALA A 379 -5.96 -45.14 -16.21
CA ALA A 379 -7.36 -45.15 -16.64
C ALA A 379 -7.81 -43.82 -17.29
N ALA A 380 -6.97 -42.78 -17.29
CA ALA A 380 -7.22 -41.49 -17.91
C ALA A 380 -7.31 -41.61 -19.45
N SER A 381 -8.49 -42.01 -19.93
CA SER A 381 -8.79 -42.19 -21.35
C SER A 381 -8.95 -40.82 -22.04
N PRO A 382 -8.28 -40.53 -23.17
CA PRO A 382 -8.28 -39.20 -23.81
C PRO A 382 -9.60 -38.72 -24.45
N GLY A 383 -10.76 -39.18 -23.97
CA GLY A 383 -12.07 -38.90 -24.56
C GLY A 383 -13.27 -39.21 -23.65
N GLY A 384 -13.08 -39.20 -22.33
CA GLY A 384 -14.21 -39.19 -21.39
C GLY A 384 -14.68 -37.76 -21.15
N GLU A 385 -15.95 -37.47 -21.43
CA GLU A 385 -16.54 -36.17 -21.11
C GLU A 385 -16.54 -35.94 -19.59
N ALA A 386 -16.07 -34.77 -19.15
CA ALA A 386 -16.05 -34.41 -17.73
C ALA A 386 -17.48 -34.22 -17.18
N PRO A 387 -17.76 -34.55 -15.91
CA PRO A 387 -19.10 -34.39 -15.34
C PRO A 387 -19.57 -32.93 -15.37
N SER A 388 -20.51 -32.62 -16.27
CA SER A 388 -21.00 -31.27 -16.52
C SER A 388 -21.97 -30.77 -15.43
N SER A 389 -21.49 -30.60 -14.19
CA SER A 389 -22.25 -30.00 -13.10
C SER A 389 -22.36 -28.48 -13.24
N LEU A 390 -23.14 -28.02 -14.22
CA LEU A 390 -23.55 -26.62 -14.32
C LEU A 390 -24.38 -26.23 -13.08
N GLY A 391 -24.20 -25.00 -12.59
CA GLY A 391 -25.16 -24.36 -11.66
C GLY A 391 -24.57 -23.64 -10.44
N THR A 392 -23.32 -23.92 -10.05
CA THR A 392 -22.65 -23.26 -8.92
C THR A 392 -21.22 -22.88 -9.28
N ALA A 393 -20.74 -21.76 -8.73
CA ALA A 393 -19.43 -21.20 -9.03
C ALA A 393 -18.31 -22.24 -8.90
N THR A 394 -17.47 -22.35 -9.94
CA THR A 394 -16.32 -23.24 -10.00
C THR A 394 -15.33 -22.91 -8.90
N THR A 395 -15.39 -23.67 -7.80
CA THR A 395 -14.51 -23.47 -6.65
C THR A 395 -13.06 -23.74 -7.06
N VAL A 396 -12.16 -22.80 -6.78
CA VAL A 396 -10.70 -22.88 -7.06
C VAL A 396 -9.98 -23.92 -6.15
N GLU A 397 -10.70 -24.94 -5.72
CA GLU A 397 -10.29 -25.96 -4.76
C GLU A 397 -9.97 -27.30 -5.46
N THR A 398 -10.31 -27.44 -6.75
CA THR A 398 -9.87 -28.53 -7.62
C THR A 398 -8.64 -28.12 -8.45
N LEU A 399 -7.88 -29.10 -8.93
CA LEU A 399 -6.77 -28.85 -9.86
C LEU A 399 -7.27 -28.21 -11.18
N GLU A 400 -8.46 -28.59 -11.64
CA GLU A 400 -9.12 -28.03 -12.83
C GLU A 400 -9.56 -26.58 -12.62
N GLY A 401 -10.11 -26.22 -11.46
CA GLY A 401 -10.44 -24.82 -11.13
C GLY A 401 -9.20 -23.94 -11.02
N LEU A 402 -8.10 -24.49 -10.48
CA LEU A 402 -6.78 -23.84 -10.54
C LEU A 402 -6.28 -23.69 -11.98
N GLN A 403 -6.46 -24.71 -12.84
CA GLN A 403 -6.06 -24.66 -14.25
C GLN A 403 -6.88 -23.64 -15.05
N GLN A 404 -8.20 -23.58 -14.87
CA GLN A 404 -9.09 -22.58 -15.44
C GLN A 404 -8.67 -21.17 -15.01
N VAL A 405 -8.43 -20.92 -13.71
CA VAL A 405 -7.90 -19.63 -13.24
C VAL A 405 -6.50 -19.34 -13.81
N THR A 406 -5.68 -20.34 -14.13
CA THR A 406 -4.41 -20.11 -14.88
C THR A 406 -4.59 -19.87 -16.39
N GLN A 407 -5.75 -20.18 -16.97
CA GLN A 407 -6.05 -20.03 -18.41
C GLN A 407 -6.91 -18.80 -18.74
N LEU A 408 -7.77 -18.34 -17.82
CA LEU A 408 -8.74 -17.25 -18.04
C LEU A 408 -8.13 -15.87 -18.32
N GLN A 409 -6.88 -15.62 -17.94
CA GLN A 409 -6.20 -14.35 -18.19
C GLN A 409 -4.75 -14.60 -18.67
N PRO A 410 -4.20 -13.77 -19.58
CA PRO A 410 -2.80 -13.88 -20.00
C PRO A 410 -1.81 -13.62 -18.86
N TYR A 411 -0.52 -13.90 -19.09
CA TYR A 411 0.55 -13.60 -18.14
C TYR A 411 1.34 -12.37 -18.62
N ILE A 412 1.14 -11.23 -17.96
CA ILE A 412 1.82 -9.96 -18.28
C ILE A 412 3.21 -9.94 -17.62
N TRP A 413 4.09 -10.85 -18.04
CA TRP A 413 5.43 -11.04 -17.46
C TRP A 413 6.28 -9.76 -17.47
N GLY A 414 6.06 -8.85 -18.42
CA GLY A 414 6.72 -7.54 -18.48
C GLY A 414 6.59 -6.71 -17.20
N ARG A 415 5.49 -6.88 -16.43
CA ARG A 415 5.28 -6.21 -15.13
C ARG A 415 6.34 -6.53 -14.08
N LEU A 416 7.07 -7.65 -14.20
CA LEU A 416 8.15 -7.99 -13.28
C LEU A 416 9.37 -7.06 -13.41
N LEU A 417 9.55 -6.45 -14.58
CA LEU A 417 10.64 -5.54 -14.95
C LEU A 417 10.14 -4.08 -15.01
N PRO A 418 11.03 -3.07 -15.10
CA PRO A 418 10.64 -1.66 -15.21
C PRO A 418 9.62 -1.42 -16.33
N ASN A 419 8.46 -0.83 -15.99
CA ASN A 419 7.31 -0.66 -16.89
C ASN A 419 6.50 0.61 -16.54
N PRO A 420 5.56 1.06 -17.39
CA PRO A 420 4.85 2.32 -17.18
C PRO A 420 3.87 2.34 -16.00
N VAL A 421 3.31 1.18 -15.58
CA VAL A 421 2.38 1.12 -14.43
C VAL A 421 3.14 1.28 -13.13
N TYR A 422 4.21 0.50 -12.97
CA TYR A 422 5.06 0.50 -11.80
C TYR A 422 6.50 0.67 -12.24
N GLY A 423 6.96 1.92 -12.27
CA GLY A 423 8.27 2.32 -12.82
C GLY A 423 9.47 1.41 -12.49
N PRO A 424 9.64 0.92 -11.24
CA PRO A 424 10.72 -0.02 -10.92
C PRO A 424 10.54 -1.43 -11.51
N GLY A 425 9.31 -1.88 -11.72
CA GLY A 425 8.98 -3.30 -11.86
C GLY A 425 8.96 -4.04 -10.52
N ILE A 426 8.15 -5.10 -10.42
CA ILE A 426 7.92 -5.83 -9.17
C ILE A 426 9.24 -6.34 -8.56
N VAL A 427 10.16 -6.85 -9.38
CA VAL A 427 11.43 -7.44 -8.91
C VAL A 427 12.34 -6.38 -8.28
N LEU A 428 12.50 -5.21 -8.92
CA LEU A 428 13.37 -4.15 -8.40
C LEU A 428 12.74 -3.41 -7.21
N GLY A 429 11.42 -3.17 -7.26
CA GLY A 429 10.69 -2.58 -6.13
C GLY A 429 10.77 -3.46 -4.88
N LEU A 430 10.52 -4.77 -5.04
CA LEU A 430 10.66 -5.73 -3.95
C LEU A 430 12.10 -5.85 -3.46
N ALA A 431 13.08 -5.81 -4.36
CA ALA A 431 14.50 -5.83 -4.00
C ALA A 431 14.88 -4.61 -3.14
N ALA A 432 14.45 -3.40 -3.53
CA ALA A 432 14.66 -2.18 -2.75
C ALA A 432 13.99 -2.27 -1.36
N ALA A 433 12.76 -2.79 -1.31
CA ALA A 433 11.99 -2.91 -0.07
C ALA A 433 12.53 -3.96 0.92
N THR A 434 13.18 -5.03 0.43
CA THR A 434 13.48 -6.22 1.25
C THR A 434 14.96 -6.60 1.37
N LEU A 435 15.82 -6.31 0.37
CA LEU A 435 17.25 -6.63 0.45
C LEU A 435 17.99 -5.99 1.63
N PRO A 436 17.67 -4.76 2.11
CA PRO A 436 18.28 -4.20 3.32
C PRO A 436 18.08 -5.09 4.55
N LEU A 437 16.86 -5.63 4.71
CA LEU A 437 16.51 -6.52 5.81
C LEU A 437 17.08 -7.93 5.62
N ILE A 438 16.95 -8.52 4.42
CA ILE A 438 17.52 -9.84 4.11
C ILE A 438 19.05 -9.82 4.30
N GLY A 439 19.73 -8.76 3.87
CA GLY A 439 21.16 -8.56 4.09
C GLY A 439 21.54 -8.49 5.56
N LEU A 440 20.73 -7.81 6.40
CA LEU A 440 20.93 -7.76 7.85
C LEU A 440 20.77 -9.15 8.49
N LEU A 441 19.72 -9.88 8.12
CA LEU A 441 19.43 -11.23 8.63
C LEU A 441 20.53 -12.24 8.26
N VAL A 442 20.99 -12.21 6.99
CA VAL A 442 22.11 -13.03 6.51
C VAL A 442 23.42 -12.66 7.20
N TRP A 443 23.68 -11.37 7.44
CA TRP A 443 24.85 -10.92 8.19
C TRP A 443 24.82 -11.42 9.65
N LEU A 444 23.68 -11.31 10.33
CA LEU A 444 23.48 -11.80 11.70
C LEU A 444 23.71 -13.32 11.80
N ALA A 445 23.13 -14.10 10.88
CA ALA A 445 23.31 -15.55 10.85
C ALA A 445 24.77 -15.95 10.57
N ARG A 446 25.43 -15.31 9.60
CA ARG A 446 26.85 -15.61 9.25
C ARG A 446 27.85 -15.19 10.32
N ARG A 447 27.56 -14.17 11.13
CA ARG A 447 28.45 -13.68 12.20
C ARG A 447 28.18 -14.30 13.58
N GLY A 448 27.32 -15.32 13.67
CA GLY A 448 26.90 -15.89 14.96
C GLY A 448 26.09 -14.92 15.83
N GLY A 449 25.63 -13.80 15.25
CA GLY A 449 24.73 -12.85 15.88
C GLY A 449 23.35 -13.44 16.13
N TRP A 450 22.91 -14.34 15.25
CA TRP A 450 21.67 -15.09 15.38
C TRP A 450 21.94 -16.57 15.12
N GLN A 451 21.86 -17.39 16.16
CA GLN A 451 22.12 -18.83 16.06
C GLN A 451 20.89 -19.55 15.50
N THR A 452 21.08 -20.27 14.40
CA THR A 452 20.02 -21.04 13.72
C THR A 452 20.54 -22.39 13.24
N VAL A 453 19.74 -23.45 13.35
CA VAL A 453 20.07 -24.81 12.89
C VAL A 453 19.55 -25.07 11.47
N LEU A 454 20.06 -26.12 10.80
CA LEU A 454 19.72 -26.46 9.42
C LEU A 454 18.21 -26.48 9.14
N TRP A 455 17.43 -27.19 9.96
CA TRP A 455 15.99 -27.31 9.76
C TRP A 455 15.20 -26.01 9.95
N GLN A 456 15.65 -25.12 10.86
CA GLN A 456 15.08 -23.77 10.96
C GLN A 456 15.31 -22.98 9.66
N ARG A 457 16.53 -23.04 9.12
CA ARG A 457 16.88 -22.37 7.85
C ARG A 457 16.08 -22.94 6.68
N ILE A 458 15.94 -24.27 6.59
CA ILE A 458 15.13 -24.93 5.55
C ILE A 458 13.66 -24.49 5.64
N ALA A 459 13.05 -24.54 6.83
CA ALA A 459 11.65 -24.12 7.03
C ALA A 459 11.42 -22.65 6.66
N THR A 460 12.34 -21.75 7.04
CA THR A 460 12.30 -20.34 6.62
C THR A 460 12.47 -20.16 5.12
N LEU A 461 13.47 -20.82 4.50
CA LEU A 461 13.79 -20.64 3.08
C LEU A 461 12.69 -21.21 2.17
N LEU A 462 12.18 -22.40 2.47
CA LEU A 462 11.07 -23.00 1.71
C LEU A 462 9.76 -22.24 1.95
N GLY A 463 9.46 -21.88 3.20
CA GLY A 463 8.24 -21.15 3.55
C GLY A 463 8.18 -19.77 2.92
N LEU A 464 9.20 -18.93 3.11
CA LEU A 464 9.23 -17.60 2.47
C LEU A 464 9.48 -17.69 0.96
N GLY A 465 10.20 -18.70 0.48
CA GLY A 465 10.38 -18.95 -0.96
C GLY A 465 9.06 -19.27 -1.67
N ALA A 466 8.20 -20.09 -1.07
CA ALA A 466 6.86 -20.35 -1.60
C ALA A 466 6.00 -19.07 -1.65
N LEU A 467 5.99 -18.28 -0.59
CA LEU A 467 5.24 -17.01 -0.55
C LEU A 467 5.79 -15.97 -1.55
N LEU A 468 7.11 -15.95 -1.79
CA LEU A 468 7.76 -15.15 -2.82
C LEU A 468 7.31 -15.57 -4.23
N VAL A 469 7.37 -16.85 -4.55
CA VAL A 469 6.98 -17.37 -5.87
C VAL A 469 5.49 -17.15 -6.15
N VAL A 470 4.62 -17.44 -5.19
CA VAL A 470 3.17 -17.19 -5.33
C VAL A 470 2.88 -15.70 -5.51
N GLY A 471 3.57 -14.82 -4.76
CA GLY A 471 3.41 -13.38 -4.91
C GLY A 471 3.83 -12.84 -6.28
N LEU A 472 4.98 -13.31 -6.81
CA LEU A 472 5.46 -12.93 -8.14
C LEU A 472 4.49 -13.40 -9.25
N ILE A 473 3.97 -14.63 -9.15
CA ILE A 473 2.97 -15.17 -10.09
C ILE A 473 1.66 -14.36 -10.01
N ALA A 474 1.20 -14.00 -8.81
CA ALA A 474 0.01 -13.19 -8.64
C ALA A 474 0.20 -11.75 -9.17
N SER A 475 1.37 -11.14 -8.99
CA SER A 475 1.71 -9.84 -9.59
C SER A 475 1.69 -9.86 -11.12
N ALA A 476 2.22 -10.91 -11.76
CA ALA A 476 2.28 -11.03 -13.22
C ALA A 476 0.97 -11.48 -13.90
N LYS A 477 -0.11 -11.68 -13.13
CA LYS A 477 -1.38 -12.22 -13.65
C LYS A 477 -2.64 -11.61 -13.04
N ILE A 478 -2.77 -11.65 -11.71
CA ILE A 478 -4.04 -11.37 -10.99
C ILE A 478 -4.13 -9.90 -10.54
N GLY A 479 -3.01 -9.18 -10.45
CA GLY A 479 -2.96 -7.81 -9.89
C GLY A 479 -2.46 -6.72 -10.83
N GLY A 480 -2.39 -6.96 -12.15
CA GLY A 480 -1.94 -5.98 -13.16
C GLY A 480 -0.51 -5.43 -12.97
N GLY A 481 0.25 -5.96 -12.00
CA GLY A 481 1.62 -5.53 -11.67
C GLY A 481 1.79 -4.10 -11.13
N ALA A 482 0.71 -3.43 -10.72
CA ALA A 482 0.74 -1.98 -10.46
C ALA A 482 1.51 -1.53 -9.20
N ASP A 483 1.68 -2.42 -8.22
CA ASP A 483 2.51 -2.21 -7.03
C ASP A 483 2.88 -3.56 -6.37
N LEU A 484 3.49 -3.51 -5.18
CA LEU A 484 3.92 -4.70 -4.44
C LEU A 484 2.80 -5.37 -3.59
N HIS A 485 1.51 -5.08 -3.78
CA HIS A 485 0.43 -5.65 -2.95
C HIS A 485 0.43 -7.18 -2.94
N ASN A 486 0.70 -7.85 -4.06
CA ASN A 486 0.76 -9.32 -4.12
C ASN A 486 2.00 -9.92 -3.46
N MET A 487 2.96 -9.08 -3.02
CA MET A 487 4.04 -9.51 -2.14
C MET A 487 3.67 -9.48 -0.66
N ASP A 488 2.41 -9.14 -0.34
CA ASP A 488 1.83 -9.07 1.00
C ASP A 488 2.27 -10.21 1.94
N MET A 489 2.13 -11.46 1.51
CA MET A 489 2.48 -12.63 2.32
C MET A 489 3.99 -12.74 2.59
N PHE A 490 4.82 -12.43 1.59
CA PHE A 490 6.27 -12.46 1.72
C PHE A 490 6.77 -11.33 2.64
N LEU A 491 6.21 -10.12 2.51
CA LEU A 491 6.54 -8.97 3.37
C LEU A 491 6.18 -9.25 4.83
N VAL A 492 4.96 -9.72 5.10
CA VAL A 492 4.52 -10.09 6.45
C VAL A 492 5.36 -11.24 7.03
N GLY A 493 5.64 -12.28 6.24
CA GLY A 493 6.51 -13.39 6.65
C GLY A 493 7.95 -12.95 6.97
N LEU A 494 8.50 -12.01 6.20
CA LEU A 494 9.83 -11.44 6.42
C LEU A 494 9.88 -10.52 7.67
N LEU A 495 8.80 -9.79 7.97
CA LEU A 495 8.64 -9.05 9.22
C LEU A 495 8.60 -9.98 10.44
N LEU A 496 7.86 -11.09 10.36
CA LEU A 496 7.83 -12.10 11.43
C LEU A 496 9.20 -12.77 11.62
N LEU A 497 9.97 -12.96 10.53
CA LEU A 497 11.35 -13.42 10.61
C LEU A 497 12.29 -12.38 11.26
N ALA A 498 12.07 -11.09 10.99
CA ALA A 498 12.79 -10.01 11.65
C ALA A 498 12.52 -9.97 13.17
N ALA A 499 11.31 -10.28 13.61
CA ALA A 499 10.98 -10.43 15.02
C ALA A 499 11.67 -11.63 15.70
N LEU A 500 11.87 -12.75 14.98
CA LEU A 500 12.68 -13.86 15.46
C LEU A 500 14.16 -13.47 15.61
N ALA A 501 14.73 -12.76 14.65
CA ALA A 501 16.12 -12.29 14.72
C ALA A 501 16.34 -11.17 15.75
N TRP A 502 15.31 -10.35 16.00
CA TRP A 502 15.28 -9.35 17.07
C TRP A 502 15.52 -9.98 18.44
N GLU A 503 14.68 -10.95 18.82
CA GLU A 503 14.86 -11.73 20.06
C GLU A 503 16.09 -12.64 20.01
N GLY A 504 16.43 -13.18 18.83
CA GLY A 504 17.63 -13.99 18.58
C GLY A 504 18.96 -13.25 18.78
N GLY A 505 18.93 -11.97 19.13
CA GLY A 505 20.07 -11.22 19.66
C GLY A 505 20.40 -9.91 18.93
N LEU A 506 19.60 -9.47 17.96
CA LEU A 506 19.76 -8.13 17.38
C LEU A 506 19.38 -7.03 18.38
N ALA A 507 18.32 -7.23 19.19
CA ALA A 507 17.83 -6.25 20.16
C ALA A 507 18.93 -5.72 21.12
N GLY A 508 19.71 -6.64 21.70
CA GLY A 508 20.81 -6.32 22.62
C GLY A 508 22.11 -5.90 21.95
N ARG A 509 22.19 -5.90 20.61
CA ARG A 509 23.40 -5.49 19.86
C ARG A 509 23.21 -4.21 19.05
N LEU A 510 21.98 -3.70 18.93
CA LEU A 510 21.66 -2.54 18.07
C LEU A 510 22.54 -1.31 18.39
N GLU A 511 22.64 -0.91 19.65
CA GLU A 511 23.47 0.24 20.05
C GLU A 511 24.97 0.06 19.71
N PRO A 512 25.64 -1.05 20.10
CA PRO A 512 27.00 -1.36 19.64
C PRO A 512 27.20 -1.35 18.11
N LEU A 513 26.19 -1.77 17.33
CA LEU A 513 26.23 -1.78 15.87
C LEU A 513 26.09 -0.38 15.26
N LEU A 514 25.35 0.52 15.91
CA LEU A 514 25.22 1.93 15.51
C LEU A 514 26.41 2.79 15.94
N ALA A 515 27.08 2.42 17.04
CA ALA A 515 28.23 3.16 17.57
C ALA A 515 29.48 3.09 16.66
N ARG A 516 29.58 2.10 15.77
CA ARG A 516 30.74 1.90 14.87
C ARG A 516 30.32 1.98 13.39
N PRO A 517 31.11 2.64 12.52
CA PRO A 517 30.86 2.59 11.07
C PRO A 517 31.01 1.14 10.58
N SER A 518 29.96 0.63 9.92
CA SER A 518 29.87 -0.76 9.49
C SER A 518 28.83 -0.91 8.37
N THR A 519 28.90 -2.01 7.61
CA THR A 519 27.87 -2.35 6.60
C THR A 519 26.48 -2.44 7.23
N VAL A 520 26.37 -2.95 8.47
CA VAL A 520 25.12 -3.04 9.23
C VAL A 520 24.50 -1.66 9.47
N ARG A 521 25.30 -0.64 9.78
CA ARG A 521 24.81 0.73 9.98
C ARG A 521 24.20 1.31 8.69
N TRP A 522 24.68 0.92 7.52
CA TRP A 522 24.09 1.29 6.22
C TRP A 522 22.84 0.47 5.88
N LEU A 523 22.81 -0.83 6.19
CA LEU A 523 21.60 -1.66 6.04
C LEU A 523 20.45 -1.14 6.92
N LEU A 524 20.74 -0.79 8.18
CA LEU A 524 19.77 -0.16 9.10
C LEU A 524 19.31 1.22 8.62
N ALA A 525 20.17 2.00 7.98
CA ALA A 525 19.78 3.26 7.34
C ALA A 525 18.86 3.02 6.14
N ALA A 526 19.18 2.07 5.26
CA ALA A 526 18.34 1.72 4.12
C ALA A 526 16.96 1.18 4.56
N MET A 527 16.90 0.35 5.61
CA MET A 527 15.65 -0.15 6.24
C MET A 527 14.76 0.94 6.85
N VAL A 528 15.26 2.18 7.00
CA VAL A 528 14.51 3.32 7.57
C VAL A 528 14.20 4.37 6.51
N PHE A 529 15.16 4.71 5.64
CA PHE A 529 15.01 5.80 4.68
C PHE A 529 14.39 5.36 3.35
N LEU A 530 14.69 4.17 2.81
CA LEU A 530 14.07 3.71 1.54
C LEU A 530 12.54 3.59 1.63
N PRO A 531 11.96 3.02 2.71
CA PRO A 531 10.49 2.96 2.86
C PRO A 531 9.81 4.33 2.89
N ALA A 532 10.52 5.38 3.30
CA ALA A 532 10.02 6.75 3.36
C ALA A 532 10.11 7.50 2.03
N LEU A 533 10.86 7.00 1.03
CA LEU A 533 11.02 7.69 -0.26
C LEU A 533 9.73 7.70 -1.06
N LEU A 534 9.00 6.58 -1.15
CA LEU A 534 7.76 6.50 -1.92
C LEU A 534 6.71 7.54 -1.45
N PRO A 535 6.31 7.60 -0.15
CA PRO A 535 5.35 8.61 0.31
C PRO A 535 5.93 10.04 0.30
N LEU A 536 7.26 10.21 0.32
CA LEU A 536 7.90 11.51 0.08
C LEU A 536 7.73 11.96 -1.38
N THR A 537 7.79 11.06 -2.36
CA THR A 537 7.68 11.40 -3.80
C THR A 537 6.24 11.44 -4.30
N SER A 538 5.40 10.48 -3.91
CA SER A 538 4.01 10.42 -4.37
C SER A 538 3.05 11.31 -3.56
N GLY A 539 3.50 11.82 -2.41
CA GLY A 539 2.67 12.64 -1.54
C GLY A 539 2.36 14.00 -2.16
N LYS A 540 1.08 14.35 -2.24
CA LYS A 540 0.60 15.67 -2.63
C LYS A 540 -0.74 15.96 -1.95
N PRO A 541 -1.24 17.21 -1.97
CA PRO A 541 -2.59 17.52 -1.51
C PRO A 541 -3.67 16.76 -2.28
N LEU A 542 -4.81 16.54 -1.63
CA LEU A 542 -5.99 16.02 -2.32
C LEU A 542 -6.56 17.12 -3.22
N GLU A 543 -6.31 17.02 -4.52
CA GLU A 543 -6.90 17.87 -5.54
C GLU A 543 -8.38 17.49 -5.69
N LEU A 544 -9.27 18.38 -5.24
CA LEU A 544 -10.72 18.31 -5.42
C LEU A 544 -11.21 19.57 -6.13
N PRO A 545 -12.29 19.51 -6.93
CA PRO A 545 -12.99 20.70 -7.39
C PRO A 545 -13.54 21.53 -6.22
N GLU A 546 -13.86 22.79 -6.51
CA GLU A 546 -14.38 23.73 -5.52
C GLU A 546 -15.71 23.25 -4.93
N ALA A 547 -16.03 23.67 -3.69
CA ALA A 547 -17.22 23.21 -2.99
C ALA A 547 -18.52 23.62 -3.73
N GLU A 548 -18.56 24.83 -4.29
CA GLU A 548 -19.69 25.33 -5.09
C GLU A 548 -19.89 24.50 -6.37
N ARG A 549 -18.80 24.18 -7.08
CA ARG A 549 -18.81 23.31 -8.25
C ARG A 549 -19.27 21.89 -7.91
N THR A 550 -18.77 21.34 -6.81
CA THR A 550 -19.13 20.00 -6.33
C THR A 550 -20.62 19.92 -5.97
N GLN A 551 -21.14 20.93 -5.27
CA GLN A 551 -22.55 21.02 -4.90
C GLN A 551 -23.46 21.18 -6.12
N PHE A 552 -23.13 22.10 -7.04
CA PHE A 552 -23.87 22.30 -8.29
C PHE A 552 -24.01 21.01 -9.10
N VAL A 553 -22.95 20.21 -9.22
CA VAL A 553 -23.02 18.94 -9.96
C VAL A 553 -23.81 17.87 -9.20
N LEU A 554 -23.73 17.81 -7.87
CA LEU A 554 -24.55 16.91 -7.08
C LEU A 554 -26.05 17.24 -7.22
N GLU A 555 -26.41 18.52 -7.18
CA GLU A 555 -27.78 19.01 -7.44
C GLU A 555 -28.25 18.65 -8.85
N ARG A 556 -27.42 18.85 -9.88
CA ARG A 556 -27.77 18.45 -11.26
C ARG A 556 -27.96 16.93 -11.44
N ILE A 557 -27.19 16.11 -10.74
CA ILE A 557 -27.41 14.66 -10.70
C ILE A 557 -28.73 14.36 -10.00
N GLN A 558 -29.03 15.00 -8.87
CA GLN A 558 -30.29 14.84 -8.14
C GLN A 558 -31.50 15.19 -9.02
N ASP A 559 -31.48 16.35 -9.69
CA ASP A 559 -32.54 16.80 -10.63
C ASP A 559 -32.78 15.75 -11.74
N GLN A 560 -31.72 15.36 -12.44
CA GLN A 560 -31.80 14.45 -13.58
C GLN A 560 -32.27 13.04 -13.15
N VAL A 561 -31.80 12.55 -12.00
CA VAL A 561 -32.26 11.28 -11.40
C VAL A 561 -33.72 11.35 -10.94
N ALA A 562 -34.15 12.47 -10.34
CA ALA A 562 -35.52 12.68 -9.88
C ALA A 562 -36.53 12.83 -11.03
N CYS A 563 -36.09 13.34 -12.18
CA CYS A 563 -36.85 13.33 -13.43
C CYS A 563 -36.86 11.93 -14.08
N ALA A 564 -35.70 11.35 -14.38
CA ALA A 564 -35.58 10.08 -15.11
C ALA A 564 -36.30 8.90 -14.42
N ARG A 565 -36.29 8.84 -13.09
CA ARG A 565 -36.99 7.78 -12.34
C ARG A 565 -38.53 7.77 -12.50
N GLN A 566 -39.11 8.81 -13.11
CA GLN A 566 -40.53 8.87 -13.47
C GLN A 566 -40.83 8.11 -14.79
N HIS A 567 -39.79 7.77 -15.56
CA HIS A 567 -39.89 7.18 -16.89
C HIS A 567 -39.22 5.80 -17.02
N GLY A 568 -38.55 5.29 -15.97
CA GLY A 568 -37.94 3.95 -15.96
C GLY A 568 -36.86 3.78 -14.88
N ASP A 569 -36.14 2.67 -14.93
CA ASP A 569 -35.03 2.36 -14.02
C ASP A 569 -33.89 3.39 -14.17
N VAL A 570 -33.24 3.75 -13.06
CA VAL A 570 -31.99 4.55 -13.08
C VAL A 570 -30.83 3.67 -12.66
N LEU A 571 -29.89 3.44 -13.57
CA LEU A 571 -28.73 2.59 -13.33
C LEU A 571 -27.56 3.42 -12.81
N LEU A 572 -27.06 3.08 -11.63
CA LEU A 572 -25.74 3.51 -11.15
C LEU A 572 -24.74 2.39 -11.43
N MET A 573 -23.96 2.52 -12.50
CA MET A 573 -22.80 1.65 -12.73
C MET A 573 -21.68 2.03 -11.77
N ASP A 574 -21.38 3.32 -11.72
CA ASP A 574 -20.47 3.98 -10.76
C ASP A 574 -21.28 4.86 -9.79
N GLN A 575 -20.59 5.48 -8.82
CA GLN A 575 -21.12 6.45 -7.86
C GLN A 575 -22.23 5.89 -6.93
N ARG A 576 -22.27 4.56 -6.73
CA ARG A 576 -23.25 3.90 -5.83
C ARG A 576 -23.23 4.40 -4.39
N GLN A 577 -22.15 5.03 -3.94
CA GLN A 577 -22.10 5.69 -2.62
C GLN A 577 -23.08 6.86 -2.49
N LEU A 578 -23.52 7.47 -3.60
CA LEU A 578 -24.56 8.51 -3.57
C LEU A 578 -25.89 7.96 -3.02
N LEU A 579 -26.21 6.68 -3.29
CA LEU A 579 -27.31 5.98 -2.59
C LEU A 579 -26.94 5.72 -1.12
N THR A 580 -25.75 5.15 -0.87
CA THR A 580 -25.26 4.75 0.48
C THR A 580 -25.35 5.85 1.52
N PHE A 581 -25.11 7.11 1.12
CA PHE A 581 -25.15 8.29 1.99
C PHE A 581 -26.41 9.15 1.79
N GLY A 582 -27.48 8.60 1.21
CA GLY A 582 -28.81 9.22 1.10
C GLY A 582 -28.90 10.38 0.11
N GLN A 583 -27.89 10.59 -0.73
CA GLN A 583 -27.77 11.77 -1.60
C GLN A 583 -28.66 11.70 -2.84
N LEU A 584 -29.25 10.55 -3.17
CA LEU A 584 -30.29 10.41 -4.21
C LEU A 584 -31.68 10.12 -3.64
N GLY A 585 -31.85 10.35 -2.33
CA GLY A 585 -33.13 10.23 -1.62
C GLY A 585 -33.81 8.87 -1.82
N ASP A 586 -35.00 8.91 -2.42
CA ASP A 586 -35.95 7.80 -2.48
C ASP A 586 -35.73 6.81 -3.65
N LEU A 587 -34.56 6.82 -4.30
CA LEU A 587 -34.27 6.02 -5.50
C LEU A 587 -34.12 4.51 -5.18
N PRO A 588 -34.77 3.60 -5.93
CA PRO A 588 -34.51 2.16 -5.88
C PRO A 588 -33.08 1.77 -6.27
N LEU A 589 -32.55 0.72 -5.65
CA LEU A 589 -31.25 0.14 -6.05
C LEU A 589 -31.46 -0.90 -7.17
N ILE A 590 -31.01 -0.53 -8.37
CA ILE A 590 -30.69 -1.48 -9.43
C ILE A 590 -29.35 -2.15 -9.07
N VAL A 591 -29.37 -3.46 -8.86
CA VAL A 591 -28.18 -4.23 -8.46
C VAL A 591 -27.27 -4.54 -9.65
N ASP A 592 -27.87 -4.75 -10.81
CA ASP A 592 -27.23 -5.12 -12.09
C ASP A 592 -26.12 -4.16 -12.52
N TYR A 593 -25.21 -4.63 -13.37
CA TYR A 593 -24.18 -3.83 -14.05
C TYR A 593 -23.32 -2.93 -13.13
N GLU A 594 -22.97 -3.44 -11.96
CA GLU A 594 -22.01 -2.84 -11.02
C GLU A 594 -20.61 -2.74 -11.64
N LYS A 595 -20.00 -1.54 -11.66
CA LYS A 595 -18.71 -1.25 -12.32
C LYS A 595 -17.61 -2.29 -12.12
N LYS A 596 -17.32 -2.73 -10.90
CA LYS A 596 -16.22 -3.70 -10.65
C LYS A 596 -16.57 -5.07 -11.26
N PHE A 597 -17.79 -5.54 -11.04
CA PHE A 597 -18.27 -6.80 -11.60
C PHE A 597 -18.36 -6.77 -13.14
N VAL A 598 -18.79 -5.64 -13.73
CA VAL A 598 -18.77 -5.42 -15.18
C VAL A 598 -17.36 -5.47 -15.75
N MET A 599 -16.38 -4.85 -15.09
CA MET A 599 -14.96 -4.93 -15.51
C MET A 599 -14.42 -6.36 -15.39
N ASP A 600 -14.77 -7.07 -14.32
CA ASP A 600 -14.41 -8.48 -14.11
C ASP A 600 -14.90 -9.34 -15.30
N LYS A 601 -16.18 -9.19 -15.66
CA LYS A 601 -16.79 -9.85 -16.83
C LYS A 601 -16.20 -9.40 -18.17
N ALA A 602 -15.83 -8.14 -18.32
CA ALA A 602 -15.18 -7.64 -19.53
C ALA A 602 -13.81 -8.30 -19.74
N LEU A 603 -13.07 -8.54 -18.65
CA LEU A 603 -11.77 -9.23 -18.64
C LEU A 603 -11.88 -10.75 -18.81
N GLU A 604 -12.94 -11.39 -18.28
CA GLU A 604 -13.26 -12.80 -18.60
C GLU A 604 -13.71 -12.98 -20.06
N GLY A 605 -14.21 -11.91 -20.71
CA GLY A 605 -14.78 -11.98 -22.05
C GLY A 605 -16.15 -12.67 -22.10
N ASP A 606 -16.93 -12.57 -21.02
CA ASP A 606 -18.23 -13.25 -20.84
C ASP A 606 -19.29 -12.71 -21.81
N GLY A 607 -19.30 -13.26 -23.02
CA GLY A 607 -20.22 -12.85 -24.08
C GLY A 607 -21.70 -13.01 -23.70
N ALA A 608 -22.06 -14.02 -22.91
CA ALA A 608 -23.44 -14.24 -22.48
C ALA A 608 -23.92 -13.15 -21.51
N TYR A 609 -23.04 -12.66 -20.63
CA TYR A 609 -23.31 -11.49 -19.79
C TYR A 609 -23.50 -10.22 -20.63
N PHE A 610 -22.66 -9.99 -21.65
CA PHE A 610 -22.78 -8.80 -22.50
C PHE A 610 -23.93 -8.86 -23.51
N GLU A 611 -24.35 -10.04 -23.98
CA GLU A 611 -25.59 -10.22 -24.74
C GLU A 611 -26.86 -9.84 -23.94
N ALA A 612 -26.81 -9.90 -22.61
CA ALA A 612 -27.87 -9.40 -21.74
C ALA A 612 -27.77 -7.88 -21.55
N PHE A 613 -26.56 -7.36 -21.30
CA PHE A 613 -26.30 -5.93 -21.17
C PHE A 613 -26.68 -5.13 -22.43
N GLU A 614 -26.25 -5.59 -23.61
CA GLU A 614 -26.57 -4.96 -24.90
C GLU A 614 -28.08 -4.98 -25.17
N ARG A 615 -28.80 -6.02 -24.74
CA ARG A 615 -30.26 -6.13 -24.87
C ARG A 615 -31.02 -5.18 -23.93
N ASP A 616 -30.54 -5.02 -22.71
CA ASP A 616 -31.09 -4.03 -21.76
C ASP A 616 -30.84 -2.60 -22.24
N LEU A 617 -29.68 -2.34 -22.85
CA LEU A 617 -29.39 -1.06 -23.50
C LEU A 617 -30.27 -0.83 -24.74
N ALA A 618 -30.37 -1.81 -25.65
CA ALA A 618 -31.10 -1.72 -26.91
C ALA A 618 -32.62 -1.57 -26.73
N SER A 619 -33.18 -2.16 -25.66
CA SER A 619 -34.58 -1.96 -25.27
C SER A 619 -34.83 -0.63 -24.53
N GLY A 620 -33.77 0.10 -24.18
CA GLY A 620 -33.87 1.32 -23.37
C GLY A 620 -34.46 1.05 -21.99
N ARG A 621 -34.03 -0.03 -21.33
CA ARG A 621 -34.50 -0.44 -19.99
C ARG A 621 -34.28 0.70 -18.97
N PHE A 622 -33.11 1.31 -19.01
CA PHE A 622 -32.73 2.39 -18.11
C PHE A 622 -33.16 3.74 -18.68
N ALA A 623 -33.93 4.53 -17.92
CA ALA A 623 -34.25 5.90 -18.29
C ALA A 623 -33.01 6.81 -18.20
N LEU A 624 -32.10 6.54 -17.26
CA LEU A 624 -30.83 7.24 -17.10
C LEU A 624 -29.76 6.31 -16.56
N ILE A 625 -28.52 6.49 -17.02
CA ILE A 625 -27.33 5.76 -16.55
C ILE A 625 -26.31 6.77 -16.00
N VAL A 626 -25.84 6.54 -14.78
CA VAL A 626 -24.70 7.25 -14.17
C VAL A 626 -23.49 6.32 -14.17
N SER A 627 -22.37 6.78 -14.73
CA SER A 627 -21.13 6.00 -14.83
C SER A 627 -19.90 6.90 -14.69
N GLU A 628 -18.71 6.30 -14.79
CA GLU A 628 -17.51 7.08 -15.10
C GLU A 628 -17.51 7.55 -16.55
N ARG A 629 -16.61 8.50 -16.85
CA ARG A 629 -16.44 9.07 -18.19
C ARG A 629 -16.13 8.00 -19.24
N GLN A 630 -16.81 8.05 -20.38
CA GLN A 630 -16.72 7.06 -21.44
C GLN A 630 -16.02 7.64 -22.68
N ALA A 631 -15.12 6.87 -23.29
CA ALA A 631 -14.43 7.26 -24.53
C ALA A 631 -14.10 6.03 -25.37
N ILE A 632 -14.42 6.07 -26.67
CA ILE A 632 -13.99 5.03 -27.62
C ILE A 632 -12.52 5.28 -27.98
N LEU A 633 -11.63 4.97 -27.04
CA LEU A 633 -10.19 5.07 -27.18
C LEU A 633 -9.58 3.70 -26.94
N TYR A 634 -9.43 2.91 -28.02
CA TYR A 634 -8.58 1.73 -27.97
C TYR A 634 -7.12 2.16 -27.82
N LYS A 635 -6.45 1.60 -26.83
CA LYS A 635 -5.03 1.81 -26.56
C LYS A 635 -4.22 0.73 -27.27
N GLU A 636 -3.02 1.07 -27.71
CA GLU A 636 -2.07 0.05 -28.19
C GLU A 636 -1.67 -0.83 -27.00
N ALA A 637 -1.98 -2.13 -27.10
CA ALA A 637 -1.47 -3.14 -26.20
C ALA A 637 0.05 -3.29 -26.37
N GLU A 638 0.72 -3.86 -25.37
CA GLU A 638 2.16 -4.12 -25.42
C GLU A 638 2.49 -5.07 -26.60
N MET A 639 3.03 -4.51 -27.69
CA MET A 639 3.71 -5.32 -28.71
C MET A 639 5.09 -5.73 -28.17
N GLU A 640 5.64 -6.79 -28.75
CA GLU A 640 6.85 -7.49 -28.26
C GLU A 640 8.09 -6.58 -28.07
N ASP A 641 8.14 -5.44 -28.77
CA ASP A 641 9.21 -4.43 -28.69
C ASP A 641 8.76 -3.02 -28.22
N THR A 642 7.48 -2.76 -27.88
CA THR A 642 7.01 -1.42 -27.47
C THR A 642 6.25 -1.37 -26.15
N LEU A 643 6.64 -0.40 -25.31
CA LEU A 643 6.02 -0.07 -24.02
C LEU A 643 4.65 0.60 -24.24
N GLY A 644 3.60 -0.20 -24.36
CA GLY A 644 2.21 0.25 -24.46
C GLY A 644 1.70 0.95 -23.20
N ASP A 645 0.46 1.44 -23.24
CA ASP A 645 -0.21 1.98 -22.05
C ASP A 645 -0.49 0.83 -21.08
N GLY A 646 0.00 0.96 -19.84
CA GLY A 646 0.04 -0.17 -18.91
C GLY A 646 -1.32 -0.63 -18.35
N MET A 647 -2.42 -0.01 -18.74
CA MET A 647 -3.80 -0.48 -18.50
C MET A 647 -4.56 -0.70 -19.84
N ALA A 648 -3.84 -1.01 -20.93
CA ALA A 648 -4.43 -1.17 -22.26
C ALA A 648 -5.38 -2.38 -22.36
N GLU A 649 -5.09 -3.50 -21.68
CA GLU A 649 -5.97 -4.68 -21.70
C GLU A 649 -7.30 -4.39 -21.01
N GLU A 650 -7.25 -3.85 -19.78
CA GLU A 650 -8.43 -3.43 -19.01
C GLU A 650 -9.24 -2.35 -19.74
N ASN A 651 -8.56 -1.36 -20.30
CA ASN A 651 -9.18 -0.31 -21.11
C ASN A 651 -9.87 -0.89 -22.34
N ASN A 652 -9.20 -1.74 -23.11
CA ASN A 652 -9.73 -2.25 -24.38
C ASN A 652 -10.88 -3.24 -24.15
N ALA A 653 -10.82 -4.02 -23.06
CA ALA A 653 -11.94 -4.85 -22.60
C ALA A 653 -13.16 -3.98 -22.25
N TRP A 654 -12.98 -2.92 -21.44
CA TRP A 654 -14.07 -2.00 -21.09
C TRP A 654 -14.62 -1.26 -22.31
N VAL A 655 -13.76 -0.75 -23.21
CA VAL A 655 -14.18 -0.03 -24.41
C VAL A 655 -14.98 -0.93 -25.34
N LYS A 656 -14.54 -2.18 -25.56
CA LYS A 656 -15.22 -3.17 -26.39
C LYS A 656 -16.59 -3.55 -25.81
N TRP A 657 -16.62 -3.98 -24.55
CA TRP A 657 -17.80 -4.63 -23.96
C TRP A 657 -18.78 -3.67 -23.29
N VAL A 658 -18.34 -2.48 -22.89
CA VAL A 658 -19.15 -1.50 -22.15
C VAL A 658 -19.34 -0.22 -22.94
N THR A 659 -18.26 0.47 -23.30
CA THR A 659 -18.35 1.81 -23.90
C THR A 659 -19.01 1.80 -25.28
N VAL A 660 -18.66 0.84 -26.15
CA VAL A 660 -19.24 0.77 -27.50
C VAL A 660 -20.75 0.46 -27.47
N PRO A 661 -21.25 -0.59 -26.78
CA PRO A 661 -22.70 -0.83 -26.66
C PRO A 661 -23.45 0.33 -25.98
N LEU A 662 -22.89 0.91 -24.92
CA LEU A 662 -23.49 2.04 -24.23
C LEU A 662 -23.66 3.24 -25.17
N LEU A 663 -22.61 3.63 -25.90
CA LEU A 663 -22.65 4.76 -26.83
C LEU A 663 -23.34 4.44 -28.18
N GLN A 664 -23.73 3.19 -28.43
CA GLN A 664 -24.62 2.82 -29.54
C GLN A 664 -26.07 3.20 -29.23
N HIS A 665 -26.58 2.89 -28.03
CA HIS A 665 -28.00 3.10 -27.67
C HIS A 665 -28.27 4.36 -26.83
N TYR A 666 -27.27 4.83 -26.07
CA TYR A 666 -27.38 6.01 -25.21
C TYR A 666 -26.49 7.16 -25.71
N GLN A 667 -26.83 8.38 -25.29
CA GLN A 667 -26.06 9.61 -25.54
C GLN A 667 -25.71 10.30 -24.23
N SER A 668 -24.50 10.86 -24.15
CA SER A 668 -24.07 11.68 -23.02
C SER A 668 -24.83 13.00 -23.01
N ILE A 669 -25.43 13.33 -21.87
CA ILE A 669 -26.10 14.62 -21.63
C ILE A 669 -25.33 15.52 -20.67
N SER A 670 -24.31 15.00 -19.97
CA SER A 670 -23.50 15.75 -19.00
C SER A 670 -22.18 15.01 -18.71
N ASP A 671 -21.05 15.60 -19.12
CA ASP A 671 -19.68 15.12 -18.86
C ASP A 671 -18.99 16.01 -17.80
N TYR A 672 -19.03 15.57 -16.54
CA TYR A 672 -18.44 16.29 -15.40
C TYR A 672 -16.97 15.88 -15.20
N ARG A 673 -16.14 16.31 -16.15
CA ARG A 673 -14.70 15.97 -16.27
C ARG A 673 -13.89 16.07 -14.98
N ASP A 674 -14.16 17.11 -14.22
CA ASP A 674 -13.50 17.47 -12.97
C ASP A 674 -13.90 16.59 -11.78
N LEU A 675 -15.03 15.90 -11.87
CA LEU A 675 -15.59 15.01 -10.83
C LEU A 675 -15.60 13.53 -11.24
N GLY A 676 -15.24 13.22 -12.50
CA GLY A 676 -15.14 11.86 -13.02
C GLY A 676 -16.49 11.21 -13.37
N VAL A 677 -17.58 11.96 -13.39
CA VAL A 677 -18.95 11.44 -13.61
C VAL A 677 -19.44 11.79 -15.01
N GLU A 678 -20.10 10.85 -15.68
CA GLU A 678 -20.82 11.09 -16.93
C GLU A 678 -22.21 10.44 -16.90
N ILE A 679 -23.18 11.09 -17.55
CA ILE A 679 -24.60 10.80 -17.43
C ILE A 679 -25.22 10.62 -18.81
N PHE A 680 -25.97 9.54 -18.99
CA PHE A 680 -26.44 9.08 -20.29
C PHE A 680 -27.95 8.85 -20.31
N LEU A 681 -28.62 9.28 -21.40
CA LEU A 681 -30.03 8.98 -21.70
C LEU A 681 -30.14 8.11 -22.98
N PRO A 682 -31.22 7.33 -23.17
CA PRO A 682 -31.49 6.66 -24.46
C PRO A 682 -31.57 7.69 -25.59
N LYS A 683 -31.00 7.39 -26.76
CA LYS A 683 -30.98 8.34 -27.90
C LYS A 683 -32.38 8.75 -28.37
N ASP A 684 -33.30 7.79 -28.40
CA ASP A 684 -34.66 7.97 -28.91
C ASP A 684 -35.66 8.41 -27.82
N ARG A 685 -35.19 8.89 -26.65
CA ARG A 685 -36.05 9.45 -25.59
C ARG A 685 -35.55 10.80 -25.09
N SER A 686 -36.34 11.85 -25.33
CA SER A 686 -36.25 13.13 -24.63
C SER A 686 -37.23 13.16 -23.45
N PHE A 687 -36.74 13.45 -22.24
CA PHE A 687 -37.60 13.70 -21.08
C PHE A 687 -37.79 15.21 -20.90
N GLU A 688 -39.04 15.67 -20.94
CA GLU A 688 -39.38 17.04 -20.53
C GLU A 688 -39.58 17.07 -19.01
N CYS A 689 -38.52 17.48 -18.30
CA CYS A 689 -38.58 17.71 -16.86
C CYS A 689 -39.25 19.07 -16.56
N PRO A 690 -40.12 19.18 -15.53
CA PRO A 690 -40.73 20.44 -15.10
C PRO A 690 -39.73 21.52 -14.60
#